data_AF-A0A1V9YPK8-F1
#
_entry.id   AF-A0A1V9YPK8-F1
#
_cell.length_a   1.000
_cell.length_b   1.000
_cell.length_c   1.000
_cell.angle_alpha   90.00
_cell.angle_beta   90.00
_cell.angle_gamma   90.00
#
_symmetry.space_group_name_H-M   'P 1'
#
loop_
_entity.id
_entity.type
_entity.pdbx_description
1 polymer ?
#
loop_
_entity_poly.entity_id
_entity_poly.type
_entity_poly.pdbx_seq_one_letter_code
_entity_poly.pdbx_strand_id
1 'polypeptide(L)'
;MRGPRVADVNTAPFALLYNRVGLALSVLSVLNVASTPLTAYFSEYFPWAEPPAIIDTFANYTEFNAQMLAQHQLKYNNSTLPQGATYFADTAVGVYLARATLRLDRPSSSLEECIGAFLLGAPGLIFYTSAQLALVCGVLRSPNATAVNWAAQGACFRGKFCGAVIGHSCLWLTPGDAIGNVSDDGRATLSFAYTETRHPTWLWLKLVYRIATTGGVFYCVWHHYYRQCLALARQVRASGHCIGNTPRCTSYKLVIGDPTALLLIDPWVATAFVLDIWSSCSNIAIAVFQATQNADSRVLLVSVSYLARTVWFSYWALAVAARALKRWRLEHWFQEVDPTVVAVAVSVYGPLFTWLIGHVAPLAALFQWTFTCLVPADAEGQEVEAALGSLLYTLVIASLTLSYGTTAAALRHWRGGVARQDYSSFRYNTWKSRAVFEVNPRYKRYPTISCRSTDCFLLCYEGPHLQEKLRLTLLSSLDFHEHDPMLAVGSAPIPTDCLANVLVPPKPCPLGVGGVLAPRPKWRPSNANGMAPSKVADSAEPLGQQRYPLRRNRLGLFVSLASLCNIASMPLAAYLSEYLPWTGPIGSTTATNYSSFNAEKLTLVRRRYNRSTLPAGIQYTIDTRYDVQVARQILRLGQPPASVSECFRDYLLGLPGLIFYSNTHVDLICHVLQSPNTSAVRNWDAEGSCFVGKFCSFAIGYTCVWLVPGNTISGAGNASDVATLNFAYTETRNASWVWAMFFYRLATTTAVWLRMWRCYYRHCVDLEHRVQREGHRRSMQRGAWSYELIVGDPTAIVLLDPWIASAFFLDIWLSCSNLAIAVLQVTQNVDFRTTAFSMTYLARAVWFAYWGLCIVSYFLKRWHKEHLFAEVDPTLVAVAVAVYGPLLTWTNGNVAMLARLYQSLFNCLVPPVRQGEEVEAVVGSIVYTCIIVSLPLFYGFAAPHHRRDPAAIEYHSFNYNNLKNRLALRMLAKYDAVKVYGGNVHAAVHADPRLKSCPTVSLCATDCFLLCYCNGRLEEKLRLSLVRTLDVQRITITDAKEPSRFHMNELRLPRQRVLVEGTLGPSKATAYELQRPTEPSVWCL
;
A
#
# COMPACT_ATOMS: atom_id res chain seq x y z
N MET A 1 46.26 14.42 -18.84
CA MET A 1 47.53 15.19 -18.95
C MET A 1 47.25 16.65 -18.55
N ARG A 2 48.22 17.32 -17.91
CA ARG A 2 48.06 18.57 -17.13
C ARG A 2 47.65 19.79 -17.98
N GLY A 3 46.71 20.59 -17.47
CA GLY A 3 46.41 21.96 -17.90
C GLY A 3 46.56 22.95 -16.73
N PRO A 4 46.75 24.26 -17.00
CA PRO A 4 47.51 25.18 -16.13
C PRO A 4 46.74 25.70 -14.91
N ARG A 5 47.50 26.06 -13.86
CA ARG A 5 47.02 26.83 -12.69
C ARG A 5 46.78 28.28 -13.10
N VAL A 6 45.65 28.86 -12.71
CA VAL A 6 45.40 30.31 -12.72
C VAL A 6 44.73 30.72 -11.40
N ALA A 7 45.13 31.91 -10.94
CA ALA A 7 45.04 32.56 -9.64
C ALA A 7 43.69 32.64 -8.89
N ASP A 8 43.80 32.69 -7.56
CA ASP A 8 42.78 33.16 -6.61
C ASP A 8 42.62 34.69 -6.71
N VAL A 9 41.43 35.20 -7.06
CA VAL A 9 40.77 36.39 -6.47
C VAL A 9 39.24 36.26 -6.66
N ASN A 10 38.52 36.53 -5.56
CA ASN A 10 37.07 36.38 -5.36
C ASN A 10 36.16 37.29 -6.21
N THR A 11 35.71 36.79 -7.37
CA THR A 11 34.35 37.07 -7.89
C THR A 11 33.92 35.88 -8.74
N ALA A 12 33.10 34.98 -8.20
CA ALA A 12 32.51 33.92 -9.03
C ALA A 12 31.62 34.57 -10.11
N PRO A 13 31.88 34.37 -11.41
CA PRO A 13 31.16 35.07 -12.48
C PRO A 13 29.68 34.71 -12.58
N PHE A 14 29.25 33.60 -11.97
CA PHE A 14 27.86 33.14 -11.97
C PHE A 14 27.35 32.79 -10.56
N ALA A 15 26.14 33.25 -10.23
CA ALA A 15 25.50 32.92 -8.96
C ALA A 15 24.90 31.51 -9.02
N LEU A 16 25.30 30.61 -8.11
CA LEU A 16 24.74 29.26 -8.00
C LEU A 16 24.18 29.00 -6.60
N LEU A 17 22.87 28.74 -6.54
CA LEU A 17 22.13 28.42 -5.31
C LEU A 17 21.73 26.94 -5.28
N TYR A 18 21.90 26.31 -4.12
CA TYR A 18 21.33 24.99 -3.87
C TYR A 18 19.85 25.09 -3.55
N ASN A 19 19.07 24.17 -4.09
CA ASN A 19 17.69 24.05 -3.68
C ASN A 19 17.58 23.39 -2.30
N ARG A 20 17.22 24.19 -1.28
CA ARG A 20 17.12 23.76 0.13
C ARG A 20 16.29 22.50 0.34
N VAL A 21 15.11 22.43 -0.28
CA VAL A 21 14.22 21.26 -0.13
C VAL A 21 14.82 20.00 -0.78
N GLY A 22 15.61 20.15 -1.85
CA GLY A 22 16.15 19.02 -2.61
C GLY A 22 17.36 18.45 -1.89
N LEU A 23 18.19 19.34 -1.36
CA LEU A 23 19.25 19.00 -0.43
C LEU A 23 18.70 18.34 0.84
N ALA A 24 17.66 18.90 1.46
CA ALA A 24 17.06 18.33 2.67
C ALA A 24 16.48 16.93 2.42
N LEU A 25 15.71 16.73 1.35
CA LEU A 25 15.18 15.41 0.99
C LEU A 25 16.30 14.42 0.66
N SER A 26 17.33 14.85 -0.08
CA SER A 26 18.51 14.02 -0.38
C SER A 26 19.23 13.58 0.90
N VAL A 27 19.47 14.50 1.84
CA VAL A 27 20.10 14.21 3.13
C VAL A 27 19.23 13.29 3.99
N LEU A 28 17.91 13.54 4.06
CA LEU A 28 16.98 12.68 4.81
C LEU A 28 16.93 11.26 4.23
N SER A 29 16.89 11.11 2.91
CA SER A 29 16.95 9.80 2.26
C SER A 29 18.26 9.07 2.59
N VAL A 30 19.40 9.76 2.57
CA VAL A 30 20.71 9.17 2.94
C VAL A 30 20.73 8.77 4.41
N LEU A 31 20.26 9.62 5.33
CA LEU A 31 20.19 9.31 6.75
C LEU A 31 19.28 8.10 7.02
N ASN A 32 18.14 8.02 6.34
CA ASN A 32 17.24 6.87 6.44
C ASN A 32 17.95 5.57 6.04
N VAL A 33 18.60 5.53 4.87
CA VAL A 33 19.33 4.34 4.40
C VAL A 33 20.53 4.01 5.30
N ALA A 34 21.32 5.02 5.69
CA ALA A 34 22.52 4.84 6.51
C ALA A 34 22.19 4.39 7.95
N SER A 35 21.04 4.79 8.49
CA SER A 35 20.56 4.38 9.81
C SER A 35 19.89 3.00 9.82
N THR A 36 19.57 2.41 8.67
CA THR A 36 18.84 1.14 8.59
C THR A 36 19.54 -0.06 9.27
N PRO A 37 20.89 -0.19 9.33
CA PRO A 37 21.52 -1.23 10.15
C PRO A 37 21.31 -0.99 11.66
N LEU A 38 21.21 0.27 12.09
CA LEU A 38 21.06 0.65 13.48
C LEU A 38 19.60 0.54 13.98
N THR A 39 18.61 0.56 13.09
CA THR A 39 17.20 0.33 13.48
C THR A 39 16.97 -1.06 14.05
N ALA A 40 17.91 -2.00 13.85
CA ALA A 40 17.95 -3.29 14.52
C ALA A 40 17.86 -3.17 16.06
N TYR A 41 18.49 -2.14 16.63
CA TYR A 41 18.54 -1.91 18.09
C TYR A 41 17.23 -1.39 18.68
N PHE A 42 16.16 -1.23 17.88
CA PHE A 42 14.82 -1.08 18.44
C PHE A 42 14.35 -2.34 19.17
N SER A 43 14.84 -3.51 18.75
CA SER A 43 14.49 -4.81 19.35
C SER A 43 15.72 -5.59 19.85
N GLU A 44 16.91 -5.31 19.30
CA GLU A 44 18.16 -5.95 19.72
C GLU A 44 18.85 -5.21 20.87
N TYR A 45 19.51 -5.95 21.75
CA TYR A 45 20.33 -5.38 22.82
C TYR A 45 21.64 -4.76 22.29
N PHE A 46 22.06 -3.66 22.93
CA PHE A 46 23.42 -3.16 22.79
C PHE A 46 24.42 -4.06 23.54
N PRO A 47 25.70 -4.10 23.14
CA PRO A 47 26.70 -4.97 23.77
C PRO A 47 26.89 -4.73 25.28
N TRP A 48 26.61 -3.51 25.77
CA TRP A 48 26.73 -3.13 27.19
C TRP A 48 25.40 -3.17 27.95
N ALA A 49 24.29 -3.47 27.27
CA ALA A 49 22.95 -3.58 27.86
C ALA A 49 22.46 -5.05 27.87
N GLU A 50 23.39 -6.00 27.69
CA GLU A 50 23.08 -7.41 27.58
C GLU A 50 22.72 -8.03 28.94
N PRO A 51 21.63 -8.80 29.03
CA PRO A 51 21.39 -9.66 30.18
C PRO A 51 22.40 -10.83 30.23
N PRO A 52 22.65 -11.46 31.40
CA PRO A 52 23.63 -12.54 31.53
C PRO A 52 23.37 -13.69 30.53
N ALA A 53 24.37 -14.05 29.73
CA ALA A 53 24.27 -15.14 28.77
C ALA A 53 24.14 -16.50 29.47
N ILE A 54 23.15 -17.31 29.08
CA ILE A 54 23.09 -18.73 29.45
C ILE A 54 24.02 -19.48 28.50
N ILE A 55 25.17 -19.92 28.99
CA ILE A 55 26.11 -20.73 28.22
C ILE A 55 25.66 -22.20 28.33
N ASP A 56 25.24 -22.78 27.20
CA ASP A 56 24.91 -24.21 27.10
C ASP A 56 26.20 -25.04 27.24
N THR A 57 26.56 -25.39 28.47
CA THR A 57 27.80 -26.14 28.81
C THR A 57 27.59 -27.66 28.93
N PHE A 58 26.42 -28.16 28.52
CA PHE A 58 26.01 -29.56 28.70
C PHE A 58 26.87 -30.54 27.90
N ALA A 59 27.21 -31.68 28.50
CA ALA A 59 28.09 -32.68 27.89
C ALA A 59 27.41 -33.47 26.75
N ASN A 60 26.09 -33.65 26.82
CA ASN A 60 25.30 -34.32 25.78
C ASN A 60 23.89 -33.71 25.66
N TYR A 61 23.18 -34.07 24.57
CA TYR A 61 21.82 -33.58 24.31
C TYR A 61 20.82 -34.03 25.39
N THR A 62 20.94 -35.25 25.91
CA THR A 62 20.01 -35.77 26.92
C THR A 62 20.04 -34.93 28.20
N GLU A 63 21.24 -34.56 28.65
CA GLU A 63 21.45 -33.68 29.80
C GLU A 63 20.93 -32.27 29.52
N PHE A 64 21.23 -31.71 28.35
CA PHE A 64 20.70 -30.42 27.90
C PHE A 64 19.17 -30.42 27.92
N ASN A 65 18.53 -31.41 27.28
CA ASN A 65 17.09 -31.50 27.19
C ASN A 65 16.47 -31.62 28.59
N ALA A 66 16.99 -32.50 29.45
CA ALA A 66 16.44 -32.70 30.79
C ALA A 66 16.61 -31.46 31.69
N GLN A 67 17.81 -30.87 31.75
CA GLN A 67 18.09 -29.75 32.64
C GLN A 67 17.43 -28.46 32.15
N MET A 68 17.50 -28.13 30.86
CA MET A 68 16.87 -26.91 30.33
C MET A 68 15.36 -26.99 30.39
N LEU A 69 14.77 -28.14 30.08
CA LEU A 69 13.34 -28.34 30.23
C LEU A 69 12.91 -28.17 31.69
N ALA A 70 13.61 -28.80 32.64
CA ALA A 70 13.33 -28.65 34.06
C ALA A 70 13.46 -27.20 34.53
N GLN A 71 14.50 -26.48 34.10
CA GLN A 71 14.70 -25.06 34.41
C GLN A 71 13.57 -24.19 33.86
N HIS A 72 13.19 -24.38 32.59
CA HIS A 72 12.09 -23.64 31.97
C HIS A 72 10.75 -23.97 32.64
N GLN A 73 10.48 -25.23 32.97
CA GLN A 73 9.26 -25.63 33.68
C GLN A 73 9.22 -25.09 35.11
N LEU A 74 10.36 -25.08 35.83
CA LEU A 74 10.45 -24.51 37.17
C LEU A 74 10.27 -22.99 37.16
N LYS A 75 10.85 -22.31 36.18
CA LYS A 75 10.83 -20.83 36.11
C LYS A 75 9.59 -20.27 35.44
N TYR A 76 9.02 -20.95 34.44
CA TYR A 76 7.87 -20.51 33.65
C TYR A 76 6.69 -21.45 33.89
N ASN A 77 6.17 -21.40 35.11
CA ASN A 77 5.01 -22.15 35.52
C ASN A 77 3.83 -21.20 35.77
N ASN A 78 2.75 -21.77 36.28
CA ASN A 78 1.51 -21.05 36.53
C ASN A 78 1.61 -20.04 37.70
N SER A 79 2.58 -20.17 38.61
CA SER A 79 2.78 -19.24 39.73
C SER A 79 3.73 -18.09 39.40
N THR A 80 4.63 -18.26 38.42
CA THR A 80 5.62 -17.24 38.04
C THR A 80 5.20 -16.40 36.84
N LEU A 81 4.43 -16.96 35.92
CA LEU A 81 3.94 -16.23 34.75
C LEU A 81 2.73 -15.38 35.11
N PRO A 82 2.58 -14.18 34.52
CA PRO A 82 1.32 -13.45 34.59
C PRO A 82 0.24 -14.37 34.06
N GLN A 83 -0.75 -14.63 34.91
CA GLN A 83 -1.83 -15.52 34.55
C GLN A 83 -2.52 -14.88 33.31
N GLY A 84 -3.10 -15.67 32.39
CA GLY A 84 -3.78 -15.14 31.19
C GLY A 84 -2.84 -14.63 30.10
N ALA A 85 -1.54 -14.53 30.35
CA ALA A 85 -0.57 -14.15 29.34
C ALA A 85 -0.37 -15.28 28.32
N THR A 86 -0.83 -15.08 27.08
CA THR A 86 -0.49 -15.95 25.94
C THR A 86 0.93 -15.73 25.45
N TYR A 87 1.53 -14.58 25.78
CA TYR A 87 2.90 -14.21 25.46
C TYR A 87 3.58 -13.57 26.67
N PHE A 88 4.84 -13.91 26.90
CA PHE A 88 5.65 -13.32 27.97
C PHE A 88 7.10 -13.16 27.50
N ALA A 89 7.65 -11.96 27.64
CA ALA A 89 9.05 -11.67 27.35
C ALA A 89 9.79 -11.43 28.68
N ASP A 90 10.56 -12.42 29.12
CA ASP A 90 11.50 -12.24 30.23
C ASP A 90 12.73 -11.51 29.69
N THR A 91 12.71 -10.18 29.75
CA THR A 91 13.83 -9.33 29.28
C THR A 91 15.06 -9.45 30.17
N ALA A 92 14.94 -9.92 31.41
CA ALA A 92 16.06 -10.08 32.34
C ALA A 92 16.95 -11.28 31.99
N VAL A 93 16.42 -12.26 31.26
CA VAL A 93 17.17 -13.43 30.78
C VAL A 93 17.08 -13.58 29.25
N GLY A 94 16.22 -12.77 28.63
CA GLY A 94 15.97 -12.72 27.20
C GLY A 94 15.34 -14.00 26.65
N VAL A 95 14.31 -14.48 27.35
CA VAL A 95 13.46 -15.61 26.96
C VAL A 95 12.12 -15.08 26.48
N TYR A 96 11.64 -15.64 25.37
CA TYR A 96 10.36 -15.30 24.77
C TYR A 96 9.46 -16.53 24.81
N LEU A 97 8.45 -16.49 25.66
CA LEU A 97 7.51 -17.56 25.89
C LEU A 97 6.19 -17.24 25.20
N ALA A 98 5.61 -18.22 24.52
CA ALA A 98 4.21 -18.18 24.15
C ALA A 98 3.47 -19.46 24.52
N ARG A 99 2.18 -19.32 24.81
CA ARG A 99 1.31 -20.38 25.32
C ARG A 99 0.03 -20.45 24.51
N ALA A 100 -0.42 -21.65 24.19
CA ALA A 100 -1.73 -21.91 23.60
C ALA A 100 -2.39 -23.14 24.23
N THR A 101 -3.72 -23.11 24.34
CA THR A 101 -4.50 -24.25 24.82
C THR A 101 -4.84 -25.19 23.68
N LEU A 102 -4.47 -26.46 23.83
CA LEU A 102 -4.87 -27.58 22.98
C LEU A 102 -6.08 -28.27 23.59
N ARG A 103 -7.01 -28.71 22.72
CA ARG A 103 -8.14 -29.52 23.13
C ARG A 103 -7.85 -30.99 22.83
N LEU A 104 -8.02 -31.85 23.83
CA LEU A 104 -7.75 -33.29 23.76
C LEU A 104 -9.03 -34.09 23.47
N ASP A 105 -10.19 -33.44 23.38
CA ASP A 105 -11.51 -34.04 23.16
C ASP A 105 -11.75 -34.56 21.73
N ARG A 106 -10.85 -34.21 20.79
CA ARG A 106 -10.90 -34.65 19.40
C ARG A 106 -9.57 -35.28 19.01
N PRO A 107 -9.45 -36.62 19.02
CA PRO A 107 -8.22 -37.25 18.63
C PRO A 107 -7.98 -37.08 17.13
N SER A 108 -6.73 -36.77 16.76
CA SER A 108 -6.31 -36.74 15.36
C SER A 108 -6.09 -38.16 14.83
N SER A 109 -6.45 -38.44 13.57
CA SER A 109 -6.25 -39.77 12.96
C SER A 109 -4.89 -39.91 12.28
N SER A 110 -4.31 -38.81 11.79
CA SER A 110 -3.03 -38.75 11.08
C SER A 110 -2.16 -37.54 11.49
N LEU A 111 -0.87 -37.58 11.14
CA LEU A 111 0.04 -36.45 11.36
C LEU A 111 -0.36 -35.20 10.54
N GLU A 112 -0.86 -35.40 9.32
CA GLU A 112 -1.34 -34.31 8.47
C GLU A 112 -2.59 -33.64 9.06
N GLU A 113 -3.52 -34.42 9.60
CA GLU A 113 -4.70 -33.91 10.29
C GLU A 113 -4.32 -33.19 11.60
N CYS A 114 -3.35 -33.74 12.36
CA CYS A 114 -2.82 -33.07 13.56
C CYS A 114 -2.28 -31.66 13.21
N ILE A 115 -1.43 -31.56 12.20
CA ILE A 115 -0.86 -30.28 11.79
C ILE A 115 -1.95 -29.36 11.24
N GLY A 116 -2.76 -29.83 10.31
CA GLY A 116 -3.75 -29.03 9.57
C GLY A 116 -4.97 -28.60 10.37
N ALA A 117 -5.42 -29.39 11.35
CA ALA A 117 -6.64 -29.10 12.11
C ALA A 117 -6.37 -28.58 13.54
N PHE A 118 -5.22 -28.91 14.14
CA PHE A 118 -4.95 -28.61 15.55
C PHE A 118 -3.76 -27.69 15.79
N LEU A 119 -2.73 -27.75 14.95
CA LEU A 119 -1.49 -27.01 15.18
C LEU A 119 -1.31 -25.76 14.33
N LEU A 120 -2.13 -25.52 13.30
CA LEU A 120 -2.08 -24.25 12.56
C LEU A 120 -2.32 -23.05 13.47
N GLY A 121 -1.43 -22.07 13.42
CA GLY A 121 -1.43 -20.92 14.34
C GLY A 121 -0.91 -21.23 15.75
N ALA A 122 -0.47 -22.47 16.03
CA ALA A 122 0.11 -22.81 17.32
C ALA A 122 1.48 -22.16 17.51
N PRO A 123 1.86 -21.87 18.77
CA PRO A 123 3.09 -21.18 19.07
C PRO A 123 4.35 -21.83 18.51
N GLY A 124 5.05 -21.14 17.61
CA GLY A 124 6.33 -21.61 17.08
C GLY A 124 6.22 -22.82 16.14
N LEU A 125 5.03 -23.16 15.61
CA LEU A 125 4.80 -24.33 14.75
C LEU A 125 5.88 -24.54 13.69
N ILE A 126 6.28 -23.47 12.99
CA ILE A 126 7.24 -23.55 11.89
C ILE A 126 8.63 -24.03 12.35
N PHE A 127 8.93 -23.94 13.64
CA PHE A 127 10.20 -24.34 14.25
C PHE A 127 10.17 -25.73 14.89
N TYR A 128 9.03 -26.42 14.88
CA TYR A 128 8.91 -27.71 15.57
C TYR A 128 9.80 -28.78 14.93
N THR A 129 10.55 -29.50 15.76
CA THR A 129 11.29 -30.69 15.34
C THR A 129 10.37 -31.91 15.21
N SER A 130 10.88 -32.99 14.61
CA SER A 130 10.18 -34.27 14.55
C SER A 130 9.82 -34.80 15.94
N ALA A 131 10.69 -34.59 16.95
CA ALA A 131 10.44 -34.98 18.33
C ALA A 131 9.30 -34.16 18.97
N GLN A 132 9.26 -32.84 18.73
CA GLN A 132 8.19 -31.98 19.24
C GLN A 132 6.84 -32.27 18.56
N LEU A 133 6.83 -32.51 17.25
CA LEU A 133 5.63 -32.94 16.52
C LEU A 133 5.15 -34.31 17.00
N ALA A 134 6.07 -35.27 17.20
CA ALA A 134 5.74 -36.59 17.73
C ALA A 134 5.17 -36.52 19.15
N LEU A 135 5.71 -35.64 20.00
CA LEU A 135 5.19 -35.39 21.34
C LEU A 135 3.75 -34.85 21.29
N VAL A 136 3.53 -33.74 20.58
CA VAL A 136 2.22 -33.06 20.58
C VAL A 136 1.17 -33.89 19.83
N CYS A 137 1.50 -34.41 18.65
CA CYS A 137 0.58 -35.25 17.90
C CYS A 137 0.40 -36.63 18.55
N GLY A 138 1.40 -37.17 19.25
CA GLY A 138 1.26 -38.41 20.02
C GLY A 138 0.20 -38.28 21.11
N VAL A 139 0.20 -37.15 21.83
CA VAL A 139 -0.84 -36.83 22.82
C VAL A 139 -2.21 -36.68 22.16
N LEU A 140 -2.30 -35.95 21.04
CA LEU A 140 -3.56 -35.78 20.29
C LEU A 140 -4.05 -37.05 19.58
N ARG A 141 -3.22 -38.09 19.45
CA ARG A 141 -3.64 -39.39 18.89
C ARG A 141 -4.04 -40.40 19.97
N SER A 142 -3.71 -40.14 21.23
CA SER A 142 -4.02 -41.06 22.32
C SER A 142 -5.51 -40.99 22.67
N PRO A 143 -6.25 -42.13 22.64
CA PRO A 143 -7.67 -42.16 23.02
C PRO A 143 -7.88 -41.97 24.53
N ASN A 144 -6.85 -42.22 25.34
CA ASN A 144 -6.84 -41.96 26.79
C ASN A 144 -5.63 -41.08 27.11
N ALA A 145 -5.80 -39.76 26.99
CA ALA A 145 -4.75 -38.81 27.37
C ALA A 145 -4.28 -39.05 28.82
N THR A 146 -5.16 -39.44 29.74
CA THR A 146 -4.82 -39.72 31.15
C THR A 146 -3.92 -40.93 31.38
N ALA A 147 -3.78 -41.85 30.41
CA ALA A 147 -2.95 -43.05 30.55
C ALA A 147 -1.46 -42.84 30.17
N VAL A 148 -1.16 -41.76 29.44
CA VAL A 148 0.21 -41.40 29.04
C VAL A 148 0.70 -40.33 30.01
N ASN A 149 1.88 -40.51 30.63
CA ASN A 149 2.47 -39.49 31.50
C ASN A 149 3.08 -38.34 30.68
N TRP A 150 2.26 -37.70 29.82
CA TRP A 150 2.68 -36.60 28.94
C TRP A 150 2.89 -35.29 29.69
N ALA A 151 2.28 -35.13 30.86
CA ALA A 151 2.42 -33.96 31.73
C ALA A 151 3.87 -33.75 32.22
N ALA A 152 4.68 -34.81 32.23
CA ALA A 152 6.10 -34.76 32.56
C ALA A 152 7.01 -34.70 31.31
N GLN A 153 6.45 -34.65 30.10
CA GLN A 153 7.19 -34.76 28.85
C GLN A 153 7.28 -33.40 28.15
N GLY A 154 8.48 -33.13 27.65
CA GLY A 154 8.79 -31.96 26.84
C GLY A 154 10.05 -32.24 26.03
N ALA A 155 10.29 -31.39 25.04
CA ALA A 155 11.45 -31.50 24.17
C ALA A 155 12.00 -30.11 23.88
N CYS A 156 13.31 -29.97 24.09
CA CYS A 156 14.10 -28.81 23.73
C CYS A 156 14.98 -29.13 22.53
N PHE A 157 15.18 -28.18 21.63
CA PHE A 157 16.13 -28.32 20.54
C PHE A 157 17.10 -27.13 20.50
N ARG A 158 18.25 -27.34 19.86
CA ARG A 158 19.22 -26.29 19.58
C ARG A 158 19.00 -25.73 18.18
N GLY A 159 18.81 -24.42 18.09
CA GLY A 159 18.78 -23.69 16.83
C GLY A 159 20.20 -23.35 16.40
N LYS A 160 20.59 -23.81 15.21
CA LYS A 160 21.86 -23.50 14.58
C LYS A 160 21.66 -22.60 13.36
N PHE A 161 22.66 -21.77 13.09
CA PHE A 161 22.81 -21.04 11.85
C PHE A 161 24.21 -21.26 11.32
N CYS A 162 24.31 -21.96 10.18
CA CYS A 162 25.59 -22.40 9.62
C CYS A 162 26.45 -23.17 10.64
N GLY A 163 25.81 -24.05 11.42
CA GLY A 163 26.46 -24.87 12.46
C GLY A 163 26.73 -24.15 13.79
N ALA A 164 26.64 -22.82 13.86
CA ALA A 164 26.79 -22.07 15.11
C ALA A 164 25.46 -22.02 15.88
N VAL A 165 25.49 -22.25 17.19
CA VAL A 165 24.27 -22.19 18.03
C VAL A 165 23.84 -20.74 18.18
N ILE A 166 22.62 -20.43 17.76
CA ILE A 166 22.02 -19.08 17.82
C ILE A 166 20.96 -18.96 18.93
N GLY A 167 20.49 -20.08 19.46
CA GLY A 167 19.46 -20.14 20.47
C GLY A 167 19.03 -21.57 20.75
N HIS A 168 18.18 -21.74 21.74
CA HIS A 168 17.48 -22.98 21.98
C HIS A 168 15.99 -22.70 22.18
N SER A 169 15.17 -23.70 21.87
CA SER A 169 13.73 -23.62 22.15
C SER A 169 13.27 -24.85 22.90
N CYS A 170 12.36 -24.66 23.85
CA CYS A 170 11.76 -25.73 24.62
C CYS A 170 10.25 -25.72 24.42
N LEU A 171 9.69 -26.91 24.20
CA LEU A 171 8.26 -27.14 24.13
C LEU A 171 7.85 -28.14 25.20
N TRP A 172 6.81 -27.80 25.96
CA TRP A 172 6.23 -28.72 26.93
C TRP A 172 4.72 -28.56 27.03
N LEU A 173 4.08 -29.62 27.52
CA LEU A 173 2.66 -29.66 27.77
C LEU A 173 2.42 -29.61 29.27
N THR A 174 1.53 -28.73 29.70
CA THR A 174 1.04 -28.67 31.08
C THR A 174 -0.40 -29.17 31.11
N PRO A 175 -0.80 -30.03 32.06
CA PRO A 175 -2.18 -30.47 32.15
C PRO A 175 -3.13 -29.32 32.46
N GLY A 176 -4.29 -29.32 31.79
CA GLY A 176 -5.29 -28.27 31.91
C GLY A 176 -5.00 -27.01 31.11
N ASP A 177 -5.80 -25.99 31.38
CA ASP A 177 -5.69 -24.63 30.86
C ASP A 177 -4.88 -23.77 31.83
N ALA A 178 -3.55 -23.84 31.77
CA ALA A 178 -2.64 -23.03 32.57
C ALA A 178 -2.63 -21.55 32.16
N ILE A 179 -3.27 -21.16 31.06
CA ILE A 179 -3.47 -19.74 30.69
C ILE A 179 -4.65 -19.19 31.49
N GLY A 180 -5.75 -19.94 31.52
CA GLY A 180 -6.96 -19.65 32.29
C GLY A 180 -6.89 -20.06 33.77
N ASN A 181 -5.80 -20.71 34.20
CA ASN A 181 -5.65 -21.32 35.53
C ASN A 181 -6.75 -22.35 35.86
N VAL A 182 -7.15 -23.17 34.88
CA VAL A 182 -8.20 -24.17 35.08
C VAL A 182 -7.71 -25.59 34.85
N SER A 183 -7.84 -26.43 35.86
CA SER A 183 -7.60 -27.87 35.76
C SER A 183 -8.76 -28.53 35.00
N ASP A 184 -8.52 -28.86 33.73
CA ASP A 184 -9.46 -29.55 32.85
C ASP A 184 -8.74 -30.73 32.19
N ASP A 185 -9.18 -31.94 32.48
CA ASP A 185 -8.57 -33.19 31.97
C ASP A 185 -8.72 -33.32 30.44
N GLY A 186 -9.62 -32.55 29.82
CA GLY A 186 -9.82 -32.49 28.37
C GLY A 186 -8.93 -31.46 27.65
N ARG A 187 -8.02 -30.79 28.36
CA ARG A 187 -7.17 -29.73 27.82
C ARG A 187 -5.71 -29.90 28.21
N ALA A 188 -4.83 -29.43 27.34
CA ALA A 188 -3.42 -29.26 27.63
C ALA A 188 -2.98 -27.86 27.23
N THR A 189 -2.11 -27.24 28.02
CA THR A 189 -1.47 -25.98 27.64
C THR A 189 -0.12 -26.28 27.02
N LEU A 190 0.01 -25.97 25.74
CA LEU A 190 1.26 -26.00 25.02
C LEU A 190 2.02 -24.70 25.30
N SER A 191 3.24 -24.84 25.82
CA SER A 191 4.16 -23.74 26.05
C SER A 191 5.37 -23.91 25.14
N PHE A 192 5.71 -22.85 24.42
CA PHE A 192 6.90 -22.78 23.57
C PHE A 192 7.75 -21.60 24.04
N ALA A 193 8.95 -21.89 24.52
CA ALA A 193 9.94 -20.89 24.93
C ALA A 193 11.06 -20.85 23.90
N TYR A 194 11.42 -19.66 23.43
CA TYR A 194 12.62 -19.40 22.66
C TYR A 194 13.60 -18.58 23.49
N THR A 195 14.83 -19.07 23.61
CA THR A 195 15.94 -18.37 24.26
C THR A 195 17.01 -18.11 23.23
N GLU A 196 17.41 -16.84 23.09
CA GLU A 196 18.52 -16.47 22.23
C GLU A 196 19.85 -16.73 22.93
N THR A 197 20.78 -17.40 22.26
CA THR A 197 22.16 -17.54 22.71
C THR A 197 22.91 -16.27 22.35
N ARG A 198 23.52 -15.63 23.35
CA ARG A 198 24.23 -14.37 23.17
C ARG A 198 25.69 -14.57 23.50
N HIS A 199 26.53 -14.23 22.53
CA HIS A 199 27.97 -14.16 22.73
C HIS A 199 28.36 -12.68 22.75
N PRO A 200 28.92 -12.17 23.86
CA PRO A 200 29.32 -10.76 23.95
C PRO A 200 30.24 -10.33 22.81
N THR A 201 31.16 -11.21 22.41
CA THR A 201 32.05 -11.00 21.26
C THR A 201 31.28 -10.85 19.95
N TRP A 202 30.20 -11.60 19.75
CA TRP A 202 29.32 -11.49 18.57
C TRP A 202 28.53 -10.18 18.57
N LEU A 203 28.02 -9.74 19.73
CA LEU A 203 27.32 -8.45 19.83
C LEU A 203 28.24 -7.26 19.49
N TRP A 204 29.47 -7.26 20.01
CA TRP A 204 30.47 -6.27 19.66
C TRP A 204 30.83 -6.32 18.18
N LEU A 205 31.00 -7.52 17.61
CA LEU A 205 31.27 -7.69 16.19
C LEU A 205 30.11 -7.16 15.34
N LYS A 206 28.84 -7.44 15.70
CA LYS A 206 27.66 -6.87 15.06
C LYS A 206 27.65 -5.34 15.13
N LEU A 207 27.94 -4.75 16.30
CA LEU A 207 27.98 -3.29 16.45
C LEU A 207 29.08 -2.66 15.58
N VAL A 208 30.30 -3.20 15.62
CA VAL A 208 31.42 -2.73 14.77
C VAL A 208 31.06 -2.88 13.30
N TYR A 209 30.45 -4.00 12.91
CA TYR A 209 29.99 -4.23 11.55
C TYR A 209 28.91 -3.22 11.13
N ARG A 210 27.93 -2.91 11.99
CA ARG A 210 26.88 -1.90 11.73
C ARG A 210 27.44 -0.49 11.62
N ILE A 211 28.37 -0.11 12.49
CA ILE A 211 29.07 1.18 12.41
C ILE A 211 29.89 1.27 11.12
N ALA A 212 30.64 0.21 10.79
CA ALA A 212 31.45 0.14 9.58
C ALA A 212 30.59 0.17 8.30
N THR A 213 29.45 -0.53 8.28
CA THR A 213 28.51 -0.50 7.14
C THR A 213 27.82 0.85 7.01
N THR A 214 27.36 1.46 8.10
CA THR A 214 26.84 2.85 8.10
C THR A 214 27.89 3.84 7.58
N GLY A 215 29.13 3.75 8.06
CA GLY A 215 30.25 4.56 7.57
C GLY A 215 30.56 4.31 6.09
N GLY A 216 30.53 3.04 5.67
CA GLY A 216 30.69 2.63 4.28
C GLY A 216 29.60 3.16 3.35
N VAL A 217 28.34 3.21 3.82
CA VAL A 217 27.23 3.85 3.09
C VAL A 217 27.52 5.34 2.90
N PHE A 218 27.90 6.06 3.97
CA PHE A 218 28.26 7.48 3.85
C PHE A 218 29.44 7.70 2.90
N TYR A 219 30.47 6.86 2.98
CA TYR A 219 31.62 6.88 2.08
C TYR A 219 31.19 6.68 0.61
N CYS A 220 30.36 5.68 0.34
CA CYS A 220 29.83 5.39 -0.99
C CYS A 220 29.01 6.56 -1.55
N VAL A 221 28.07 7.12 -0.78
CA VAL A 221 27.28 8.29 -1.24
C VAL A 221 28.19 9.50 -1.47
N TRP A 222 29.14 9.75 -0.57
CA TRP A 222 30.04 10.89 -0.71
C TRP A 222 30.86 10.82 -2.00
N HIS A 223 31.50 9.67 -2.25
CA HIS A 223 32.37 9.49 -3.41
C HIS A 223 31.61 9.36 -4.74
N HIS A 224 30.51 8.61 -4.76
CA HIS A 224 29.76 8.34 -5.99
C HIS A 224 28.75 9.45 -6.34
N TYR A 225 28.29 10.24 -5.36
CA TYR A 225 27.21 11.21 -5.57
C TYR A 225 27.58 12.65 -5.19
N TYR A 226 27.77 12.94 -3.90
CA TYR A 226 27.91 14.32 -3.43
C TYR A 226 29.18 15.01 -3.94
N ARG A 227 30.31 14.29 -4.03
CA ARG A 227 31.55 14.80 -4.61
C ARG A 227 31.36 15.23 -6.07
N GLN A 228 30.55 14.49 -6.84
CA GLN A 228 30.23 14.82 -8.24
C GLN A 228 29.32 16.06 -8.32
N CYS A 229 28.34 16.16 -7.42
CA CYS A 229 27.48 17.35 -7.31
C CYS A 229 28.28 18.60 -6.94
N LEU A 230 29.27 18.46 -6.06
CA LEU A 230 30.19 19.55 -5.69
C LEU A 230 31.11 19.94 -6.85
N ALA A 231 31.65 18.98 -7.59
CA ALA A 231 32.46 19.24 -8.78
C ALA A 231 31.66 19.99 -9.85
N LEU A 232 30.44 19.55 -10.13
CA LEU A 232 29.50 20.23 -11.01
C LEU A 232 29.24 21.67 -10.55
N ALA A 233 28.96 21.87 -9.25
CA ALA A 233 28.69 23.18 -8.69
C ALA A 233 29.87 24.15 -8.84
N ARG A 234 31.11 23.66 -8.63
CA ARG A 234 32.33 24.46 -8.84
C ARG A 234 32.51 24.85 -10.30
N GLN A 235 32.32 23.91 -11.21
CA GLN A 235 32.48 24.14 -12.65
C GLN A 235 31.45 25.15 -13.20
N VAL A 236 30.18 25.04 -12.77
CA VAL A 236 29.11 26.00 -13.14
C VAL A 236 29.39 27.39 -12.57
N ARG A 237 29.88 27.50 -11.33
CA ARG A 237 30.27 28.80 -10.75
C ARG A 237 31.43 29.46 -11.51
N ALA A 238 32.37 28.67 -12.01
CA ALA A 238 33.54 29.16 -12.72
C ALA A 238 33.24 29.54 -14.18
N SER A 239 32.40 28.78 -14.88
CA SER A 239 32.33 28.81 -16.35
C SER A 239 30.91 28.91 -16.92
N GLY A 240 29.88 28.86 -16.08
CA GLY A 240 28.49 28.75 -16.53
C GLY A 240 28.18 27.36 -17.11
N HIS A 241 27.07 27.23 -17.85
CA HIS A 241 26.68 25.96 -18.48
C HIS A 241 27.10 25.84 -19.97
N CYS A 242 27.49 26.96 -20.61
CA CYS A 242 27.92 27.00 -22.01
C CYS A 242 29.34 27.57 -22.16
N ILE A 243 30.15 26.99 -23.04
CA ILE A 243 31.54 27.39 -23.32
C ILE A 243 31.55 28.08 -24.69
N GLY A 244 31.75 29.41 -24.74
CA GLY A 244 32.09 30.11 -25.99
C GLY A 244 31.09 31.13 -26.57
N ASN A 245 29.94 31.37 -25.94
CA ASN A 245 29.04 32.48 -26.30
C ASN A 245 28.65 33.27 -25.05
N THR A 246 28.40 34.58 -25.19
CA THR A 246 27.93 35.44 -24.07
C THR A 246 26.76 34.77 -23.36
N PRO A 247 26.89 34.38 -22.08
CA PRO A 247 25.89 33.58 -21.42
C PRO A 247 24.62 34.41 -21.21
N ARG A 248 23.50 33.99 -21.82
CA ARG A 248 22.17 34.54 -21.52
C ARG A 248 21.79 34.35 -20.04
N CYS A 249 22.38 33.35 -19.36
CA CYS A 249 22.05 33.03 -17.97
C CYS A 249 23.12 33.54 -16.99
N THR A 250 22.71 34.35 -16.03
CA THR A 250 23.55 34.97 -14.99
C THR A 250 23.45 34.26 -13.64
N SER A 251 22.36 33.52 -13.39
CA SER A 251 22.17 32.77 -12.14
C SER A 251 21.64 31.35 -12.36
N TYR A 252 21.93 30.47 -11.41
CA TYR A 252 21.69 29.05 -11.50
C TYR A 252 21.12 28.50 -10.19
N LYS A 253 20.21 27.53 -10.29
CA LYS A 253 19.72 26.77 -9.14
C LYS A 253 19.94 25.28 -9.36
N LEU A 254 20.77 24.68 -8.50
CA LEU A 254 21.05 23.24 -8.53
C LEU A 254 20.08 22.49 -7.62
N VAL A 255 19.27 21.62 -8.22
CA VAL A 255 18.43 20.66 -7.52
C VAL A 255 19.16 19.33 -7.48
N ILE A 256 19.61 18.96 -6.29
CA ILE A 256 20.21 17.65 -6.03
C ILE A 256 19.10 16.60 -5.96
N GLY A 257 19.35 15.44 -6.53
CA GLY A 257 18.47 14.27 -6.50
C GLY A 257 18.67 13.39 -5.26
N ASP A 258 17.91 12.30 -5.21
CA ASP A 258 17.98 11.27 -4.18
C ASP A 258 18.96 10.16 -4.59
N PRO A 259 20.10 10.01 -3.88
CA PRO A 259 21.12 9.02 -4.18
C PRO A 259 20.74 7.59 -3.78
N THR A 260 19.60 7.36 -3.12
CA THR A 260 19.19 6.06 -2.57
C THR A 260 19.31 4.94 -3.60
N ALA A 261 18.85 5.15 -4.84
CA ALA A 261 18.93 4.13 -5.88
C ALA A 261 20.37 3.68 -6.21
N LEU A 262 21.39 4.54 -6.04
CA LEU A 262 22.81 4.16 -6.22
C LEU A 262 23.28 3.23 -5.11
N LEU A 263 22.79 3.42 -3.89
CA LEU A 263 23.10 2.55 -2.76
C LEU A 263 22.40 1.20 -2.87
N LEU A 264 21.12 1.22 -3.25
CA LEU A 264 20.29 0.01 -3.35
C LEU A 264 20.78 -0.95 -4.44
N ILE A 265 21.37 -0.41 -5.51
CA ILE A 265 21.96 -1.24 -6.58
C ILE A 265 23.43 -1.58 -6.33
N ASP A 266 24.08 -0.92 -5.37
CA ASP A 266 25.43 -1.26 -5.00
C ASP A 266 25.43 -2.65 -4.35
N PRO A 267 26.07 -3.64 -4.98
CA PRO A 267 25.97 -5.02 -4.55
C PRO A 267 26.77 -5.28 -3.28
N TRP A 268 27.82 -4.49 -3.00
CA TRP A 268 28.50 -4.59 -1.72
C TRP A 268 27.58 -4.08 -0.61
N VAL A 269 26.91 -2.94 -0.80
CA VAL A 269 25.93 -2.43 0.16
C VAL A 269 24.81 -3.44 0.36
N ALA A 270 24.14 -3.86 -0.72
CA ALA A 270 23.02 -4.79 -0.62
C ALA A 270 23.42 -6.12 0.05
N THR A 271 24.59 -6.69 -0.29
CA THR A 271 25.12 -7.87 0.40
C THR A 271 25.43 -7.59 1.86
N ALA A 272 26.01 -6.44 2.20
CA ALA A 272 26.34 -6.09 3.57
C ALA A 272 25.07 -6.01 4.46
N PHE A 273 23.98 -5.46 3.92
CA PHE A 273 22.67 -5.42 4.58
C PHE A 273 22.04 -6.80 4.71
N VAL A 274 22.11 -7.66 3.70
CA VAL A 274 21.62 -9.04 3.82
C VAL A 274 22.42 -9.81 4.87
N LEU A 275 23.74 -9.63 4.93
CA LEU A 275 24.59 -10.22 5.96
C LEU A 275 24.29 -9.67 7.35
N ASP A 276 23.99 -8.38 7.51
CA ASP A 276 23.53 -7.80 8.78
C ASP A 276 22.23 -8.48 9.25
N ILE A 277 21.27 -8.65 8.33
CA ILE A 277 19.99 -9.32 8.61
C ILE A 277 20.25 -10.79 8.99
N TRP A 278 21.05 -11.53 8.22
CA TRP A 278 21.39 -12.93 8.51
C TRP A 278 22.18 -13.09 9.81
N SER A 279 23.07 -12.15 10.15
CA SER A 279 23.78 -12.14 11.43
C SER A 279 22.85 -11.95 12.64
N SER A 280 21.61 -11.52 12.38
CA SER A 280 20.54 -11.27 13.34
C SER A 280 19.45 -12.35 13.26
N CYS A 281 19.79 -13.56 12.77
CA CYS A 281 18.84 -14.67 12.56
C CYS A 281 18.00 -14.99 13.80
N SER A 282 18.58 -14.98 15.00
CA SER A 282 17.87 -15.17 16.28
C SER A 282 16.71 -14.17 16.47
N ASN A 283 16.96 -12.89 16.19
CA ASN A 283 15.99 -11.81 16.31
C ASN A 283 14.95 -11.84 15.20
N ILE A 284 15.33 -12.32 14.00
CA ILE A 284 14.36 -12.60 12.94
C ILE A 284 13.46 -13.76 13.35
N ALA A 285 14.00 -14.82 13.94
CA ALA A 285 13.22 -15.95 14.44
C ALA A 285 12.22 -15.48 15.51
N ILE A 286 12.64 -14.60 16.42
CA ILE A 286 11.74 -13.95 17.40
C ILE A 286 10.65 -13.14 16.69
N ALA A 287 11.00 -12.27 15.72
CA ALA A 287 10.01 -11.46 15.00
C ALA A 287 9.04 -12.31 14.17
N VAL A 288 9.50 -13.42 13.57
CA VAL A 288 8.64 -14.38 12.85
C VAL A 288 7.75 -15.16 13.84
N PHE A 289 8.30 -15.60 14.96
CA PHE A 289 7.56 -16.25 16.04
C PHE A 289 6.44 -15.37 16.59
N GLN A 290 6.73 -14.09 16.76
CA GLN A 290 5.78 -13.07 17.20
C GLN A 290 4.74 -12.76 16.09
N ALA A 291 5.15 -12.58 14.83
CA ALA A 291 4.25 -12.28 13.73
C ALA A 291 3.31 -13.45 13.35
N THR A 292 3.70 -14.68 13.66
CA THR A 292 2.85 -15.87 13.50
C THR A 292 1.85 -16.04 14.64
N GLN A 293 1.94 -15.24 15.72
CA GLN A 293 1.06 -15.32 16.89
C GLN A 293 0.37 -13.99 17.17
N ASN A 294 -0.91 -13.93 16.80
CA ASN A 294 -1.69 -12.69 16.75
C ASN A 294 -2.27 -12.21 18.10
N ALA A 295 -1.79 -12.72 19.24
CA ALA A 295 -2.45 -12.46 20.52
C ALA A 295 -2.10 -11.09 21.14
N ASP A 296 -0.91 -10.54 20.84
CA ASP A 296 -0.49 -9.21 21.30
C ASP A 296 -0.14 -8.30 20.12
N SER A 297 -0.94 -7.25 19.98
CA SER A 297 -0.87 -6.29 18.89
C SER A 297 0.34 -5.34 18.94
N ARG A 298 0.86 -5.03 20.13
CA ARG A 298 2.10 -4.25 20.27
C ARG A 298 3.27 -5.08 19.78
N VAL A 299 3.30 -6.34 20.19
CA VAL A 299 4.30 -7.32 19.77
C VAL A 299 4.24 -7.53 18.26
N LEU A 300 3.04 -7.64 17.67
CA LEU A 300 2.86 -7.72 16.22
C LEU A 300 3.40 -6.48 15.48
N LEU A 301 3.12 -5.26 15.97
CA LEU A 301 3.59 -4.03 15.33
C LEU A 301 5.12 -3.90 15.40
N VAL A 302 5.73 -4.25 16.53
CA VAL A 302 7.19 -4.31 16.67
C VAL A 302 7.80 -5.33 15.71
N SER A 303 7.16 -6.50 15.58
CA SER A 303 7.59 -7.57 14.67
C SER A 303 7.55 -7.14 13.22
N VAL A 304 6.43 -6.55 12.78
CA VAL A 304 6.26 -6.05 11.41
C VAL A 304 7.27 -4.95 11.11
N SER A 305 7.51 -4.04 12.06
CA SER A 305 8.50 -2.97 11.93
C SER A 305 9.92 -3.54 11.79
N TYR A 306 10.27 -4.56 12.58
CA TYR A 306 11.56 -5.24 12.50
C TYR A 306 11.72 -5.99 11.17
N LEU A 307 10.68 -6.69 10.71
CA LEU A 307 10.65 -7.42 9.45
C LEU A 307 10.66 -6.50 8.21
N ALA A 308 10.39 -5.20 8.34
CA ALA A 308 10.53 -4.26 7.22
C ALA A 308 11.96 -4.22 6.64
N ARG A 309 12.97 -4.58 7.44
CA ARG A 309 14.38 -4.74 6.99
C ARG A 309 14.54 -5.78 5.87
N THR A 310 13.61 -6.73 5.74
CA THR A 310 13.64 -7.78 4.71
C THR A 310 13.51 -7.25 3.28
N VAL A 311 13.14 -5.97 3.10
CA VAL A 311 13.20 -5.27 1.80
C VAL A 311 14.58 -5.38 1.12
N TRP A 312 15.65 -5.47 1.90
CA TRP A 312 17.01 -5.63 1.38
C TRP A 312 17.24 -6.97 0.67
N PHE A 313 16.44 -7.99 0.94
CA PHE A 313 16.45 -9.24 0.15
C PHE A 313 16.06 -8.97 -1.30
N SER A 314 15.06 -8.11 -1.52
CA SER A 314 14.65 -7.71 -2.87
C SER A 314 15.70 -6.83 -3.54
N TYR A 315 16.29 -5.86 -2.85
CA TYR A 315 17.35 -5.03 -3.43
C TYR A 315 18.61 -5.83 -3.78
N TRP A 316 19.01 -6.76 -2.91
CA TRP A 316 20.11 -7.69 -3.19
C TRP A 316 19.81 -8.56 -4.41
N ALA A 317 18.63 -9.13 -4.51
CA ALA A 317 18.24 -9.92 -5.68
C ALA A 317 18.22 -9.09 -6.96
N LEU A 318 17.76 -7.84 -6.91
CA LEU A 318 17.82 -6.92 -8.05
C LEU A 318 19.27 -6.56 -8.44
N ALA A 319 20.17 -6.40 -7.47
CA ALA A 319 21.60 -6.14 -7.72
C ALA A 319 22.31 -7.37 -8.33
N VAL A 320 22.01 -8.58 -7.84
CA VAL A 320 22.52 -9.84 -8.41
C VAL A 320 21.95 -10.08 -9.80
N ALA A 321 20.64 -9.90 -9.98
CA ALA A 321 19.99 -10.01 -11.28
C ALA A 321 20.56 -9.00 -12.28
N ALA A 322 20.86 -7.76 -11.87
CA ALA A 322 21.51 -6.79 -12.73
C ALA A 322 22.83 -7.31 -13.31
N ARG A 323 23.68 -7.91 -12.47
CA ARG A 323 24.94 -8.52 -12.92
C ARG A 323 24.73 -9.75 -13.79
N ALA A 324 23.79 -10.62 -13.46
CA ALA A 324 23.48 -11.81 -14.25
C ALA A 324 22.95 -11.44 -15.65
N LEU A 325 22.00 -10.50 -15.72
CA LEU A 325 21.46 -9.96 -16.96
C LEU A 325 22.56 -9.34 -17.82
N LYS A 326 23.51 -8.63 -17.20
CA LYS A 326 24.69 -8.07 -17.88
C LYS A 326 25.63 -9.14 -18.42
N ARG A 327 25.99 -10.10 -17.58
CA ARG A 327 26.91 -11.20 -17.92
C ARG A 327 26.37 -12.03 -19.09
N TRP A 328 25.06 -12.26 -19.13
CA TRP A 328 24.40 -13.05 -20.16
C TRP A 328 23.78 -12.23 -21.30
N ARG A 329 23.94 -10.90 -21.28
CA ARG A 329 23.39 -9.97 -22.29
C ARG A 329 21.86 -10.09 -22.45
N LEU A 330 21.17 -10.37 -21.34
CA LEU A 330 19.72 -10.56 -21.25
C LEU A 330 19.00 -9.32 -20.70
N GLU A 331 19.61 -8.14 -20.73
CA GLU A 331 19.04 -6.92 -20.14
C GLU A 331 17.67 -6.53 -20.73
N HIS A 332 17.35 -7.02 -21.92
CA HIS A 332 16.05 -6.87 -22.58
C HIS A 332 14.91 -7.68 -21.93
N TRP A 333 15.24 -8.75 -21.18
CA TRP A 333 14.28 -9.62 -20.48
C TRP A 333 13.78 -9.03 -19.15
N PHE A 334 14.25 -7.84 -18.75
CA PHE A 334 13.92 -7.29 -17.45
C PHE A 334 13.50 -5.81 -17.54
N GLN A 335 12.45 -5.45 -16.79
CA GLN A 335 12.04 -4.06 -16.62
C GLN A 335 12.61 -3.49 -15.34
N GLU A 336 13.21 -2.30 -15.43
CA GLU A 336 13.65 -1.57 -14.25
C GLU A 336 12.46 -1.28 -13.33
N VAL A 337 12.67 -1.47 -12.02
CA VAL A 337 11.66 -1.29 -10.99
C VAL A 337 11.98 0.00 -10.22
N ASP A 338 10.92 0.68 -9.76
CA ASP A 338 11.06 1.86 -8.89
C ASP A 338 11.36 1.41 -7.44
N PRO A 339 12.42 1.92 -6.81
CA PRO A 339 12.85 1.46 -5.49
C PRO A 339 11.82 1.74 -4.37
N THR A 340 11.05 2.83 -4.47
CA THR A 340 10.00 3.15 -3.49
C THR A 340 8.82 2.19 -3.63
N VAL A 341 8.47 1.83 -4.85
CA VAL A 341 7.43 0.81 -5.10
C VAL A 341 7.84 -0.54 -4.54
N VAL A 342 9.11 -0.93 -4.68
CA VAL A 342 9.65 -2.16 -4.06
C VAL A 342 9.51 -2.09 -2.54
N ALA A 343 9.90 -0.99 -1.89
CA ALA A 343 9.80 -0.85 -0.44
C ALA A 343 8.37 -1.02 0.07
N VAL A 344 7.41 -0.34 -0.57
CA VAL A 344 5.99 -0.44 -0.18
C VAL A 344 5.45 -1.85 -0.42
N ALA A 345 5.74 -2.45 -1.57
CA ALA A 345 5.25 -3.79 -1.91
C ALA A 345 5.78 -4.85 -0.94
N VAL A 346 7.07 -4.81 -0.59
CA VAL A 346 7.67 -5.77 0.34
C VAL A 346 7.21 -5.53 1.78
N SER A 347 7.00 -4.27 2.19
CA SER A 347 6.48 -3.96 3.54
C SER A 347 5.07 -4.53 3.78
N VAL A 348 4.27 -4.72 2.71
CA VAL A 348 2.96 -5.38 2.78
C VAL A 348 3.09 -6.89 2.63
N TYR A 349 3.89 -7.35 1.66
CA TYR A 349 4.05 -8.77 1.34
C TYR A 349 4.75 -9.56 2.45
N GLY A 350 5.80 -9.00 3.06
CA GLY A 350 6.61 -9.66 4.09
C GLY A 350 5.79 -10.10 5.30
N PRO A 351 5.03 -9.21 5.96
CA PRO A 351 4.14 -9.56 7.07
C PRO A 351 3.07 -10.59 6.68
N LEU A 352 2.42 -10.41 5.53
CA LEU A 352 1.40 -11.34 5.05
C LEU A 352 1.98 -12.74 4.84
N PHE A 353 3.13 -12.84 4.17
CA PHE A 353 3.81 -14.11 3.96
C PHE A 353 4.25 -14.75 5.28
N THR A 354 4.77 -13.95 6.21
CA THR A 354 5.18 -14.41 7.54
C THR A 354 4.00 -14.94 8.36
N TRP A 355 2.82 -14.35 8.22
CA TRP A 355 1.61 -14.88 8.83
C TRP A 355 1.17 -16.20 8.17
N LEU A 356 1.20 -16.26 6.83
CA LEU A 356 0.80 -17.45 6.06
C LEU A 356 1.64 -18.69 6.37
N ILE A 357 2.95 -18.55 6.60
CA ILE A 357 3.81 -19.71 6.91
C ILE A 357 3.43 -20.39 8.23
N GLY A 358 2.78 -19.69 9.18
CA GLY A 358 2.28 -20.28 10.43
C GLY A 358 0.84 -20.82 10.35
N HIS A 359 0.07 -20.43 9.32
CA HIS A 359 -1.37 -20.70 9.23
C HIS A 359 -1.77 -21.52 8.01
N VAL A 360 -0.83 -21.87 7.13
CA VAL A 360 -1.07 -22.68 5.93
C VAL A 360 -0.21 -23.93 6.01
N ALA A 361 -0.84 -25.09 6.19
CA ALA A 361 -0.18 -26.38 6.39
C ALA A 361 0.97 -26.70 5.40
N PRO A 362 0.79 -26.58 4.07
CA PRO A 362 1.88 -26.87 3.14
C PRO A 362 3.05 -25.89 3.24
N LEU A 363 2.82 -24.63 3.66
CA LEU A 363 3.89 -23.67 3.87
C LEU A 363 4.64 -23.95 5.18
N ALA A 364 3.92 -24.27 6.26
CA ALA A 364 4.51 -24.67 7.53
C ALA A 364 5.41 -25.91 7.35
N ALA A 365 4.90 -26.94 6.65
CA ALA A 365 5.65 -28.15 6.35
C ALA A 365 6.91 -27.88 5.50
N LEU A 366 6.82 -26.98 4.51
CA LEU A 366 7.97 -26.57 3.71
C LEU A 366 9.07 -25.94 4.57
N PHE A 367 8.70 -25.05 5.50
CA PHE A 367 9.68 -24.41 6.39
C PHE A 367 10.30 -25.40 7.39
N GLN A 368 9.49 -26.26 7.99
CA GLN A 368 9.98 -27.34 8.85
C GLN A 368 10.98 -28.23 8.10
N TRP A 369 10.65 -28.64 6.87
CA TRP A 369 11.57 -29.40 6.03
C TRP A 369 12.87 -28.65 5.75
N THR A 370 12.82 -27.35 5.46
CA THR A 370 14.05 -26.57 5.25
C THR A 370 14.92 -26.48 6.50
N PHE A 371 14.31 -26.51 7.69
CA PHE A 371 15.05 -26.46 8.96
C PHE A 371 15.66 -27.80 9.37
N THR A 372 15.17 -28.93 8.86
CA THR A 372 15.67 -30.26 9.21
C THR A 372 16.52 -30.91 8.11
N CYS A 373 16.37 -30.55 6.84
CA CYS A 373 17.02 -31.27 5.74
C CYS A 373 18.57 -31.25 5.73
N LEU A 374 19.20 -30.29 6.41
CA LEU A 374 20.66 -30.22 6.58
C LEU A 374 21.13 -30.80 7.92
N VAL A 375 20.18 -31.23 8.76
CA VAL A 375 20.46 -31.85 10.06
C VAL A 375 20.67 -33.35 9.83
N PRO A 376 21.68 -33.97 10.46
CA PRO A 376 21.86 -35.43 10.43
C PRO A 376 20.61 -36.17 10.94
N ALA A 377 20.30 -37.32 10.35
CA ALA A 377 19.08 -38.09 10.66
C ALA A 377 18.97 -38.48 12.16
N ASP A 378 20.10 -38.70 12.82
CA ASP A 378 20.20 -38.99 14.26
C ASP A 378 19.95 -37.75 15.15
N ALA A 379 20.04 -36.55 14.58
CA ALA A 379 19.86 -35.26 15.26
C ALA A 379 18.59 -34.50 14.84
N GLU A 380 17.77 -35.00 13.90
CA GLU A 380 16.55 -34.33 13.41
C GLU A 380 15.54 -33.97 14.51
N GLY A 381 15.52 -34.72 15.62
CA GLY A 381 14.69 -34.42 16.78
C GLY A 381 15.31 -33.42 17.76
N GLN A 382 16.62 -33.16 17.64
CA GLN A 382 17.46 -32.50 18.63
C GLN A 382 17.90 -31.10 18.20
N GLU A 383 17.98 -30.85 16.90
CA GLU A 383 18.54 -29.64 16.32
C GLU A 383 17.76 -29.17 15.10
N VAL A 384 17.85 -27.88 14.81
CA VAL A 384 17.39 -27.29 13.55
C VAL A 384 18.48 -26.41 12.95
N GLU A 385 18.55 -26.35 11.63
CA GLU A 385 19.48 -25.51 10.88
C GLU A 385 18.73 -24.42 10.11
N ALA A 386 18.84 -23.18 10.58
CA ALA A 386 18.09 -22.04 10.07
C ALA A 386 18.63 -21.48 8.74
N ALA A 387 19.83 -21.89 8.29
CA ALA A 387 20.45 -21.35 7.08
C ALA A 387 19.59 -21.53 5.82
N LEU A 388 19.08 -22.75 5.56
CA LEU A 388 18.27 -23.00 4.36
C LEU A 388 16.90 -22.32 4.44
N GLY A 389 16.26 -22.31 5.60
CA GLY A 389 15.00 -21.59 5.80
C GLY A 389 15.16 -20.08 5.62
N SER A 390 16.28 -19.51 6.09
CA SER A 390 16.62 -18.09 5.88
C SER A 390 16.87 -17.79 4.40
N LEU A 391 17.53 -18.70 3.67
CA LEU A 391 17.71 -18.60 2.23
C LEU A 391 16.37 -18.68 1.48
N LEU A 392 15.50 -19.63 1.83
CA LEU A 392 14.17 -19.75 1.24
C LEU A 392 13.36 -18.47 1.48
N TYR A 393 13.33 -17.97 2.71
CA TYR A 393 12.64 -16.73 3.06
C TYR A 393 13.19 -15.53 2.26
N THR A 394 14.51 -15.42 2.13
CA THR A 394 15.19 -14.42 1.29
C THR A 394 14.74 -14.51 -0.18
N LEU A 395 14.72 -15.72 -0.74
CA LEU A 395 14.34 -15.98 -2.14
C LEU A 395 12.86 -15.69 -2.39
N VAL A 396 11.98 -16.02 -1.44
CA VAL A 396 10.54 -15.74 -1.57
C VAL A 396 10.28 -14.23 -1.61
N ILE A 397 10.84 -13.47 -0.67
CA ILE A 397 10.74 -12.00 -0.67
C ILE A 397 11.37 -11.39 -1.93
N ALA A 398 12.49 -11.92 -2.39
CA ALA A 398 13.13 -11.51 -3.64
C ALA A 398 12.26 -11.77 -4.88
N SER A 399 11.57 -12.92 -4.92
CA SER A 399 10.81 -13.39 -6.09
C SER A 399 9.72 -12.42 -6.54
N LEU A 400 9.11 -11.68 -5.61
CA LEU A 400 8.09 -10.67 -5.91
C LEU A 400 8.61 -9.61 -6.89
N THR A 401 9.82 -9.10 -6.64
CA THR A 401 10.41 -8.04 -7.47
C THR A 401 10.97 -8.55 -8.79
N LEU A 402 11.55 -9.76 -8.79
CA LEU A 402 12.06 -10.40 -10.00
C LEU A 402 10.92 -10.79 -10.95
N SER A 403 9.84 -11.36 -10.41
CA SER A 403 8.64 -11.70 -11.18
C SER A 403 7.99 -10.46 -11.76
N TYR A 404 7.88 -9.36 -11.00
CA TYR A 404 7.40 -8.08 -11.52
C TYR A 404 8.26 -7.58 -12.70
N GLY A 405 9.59 -7.53 -12.53
CA GLY A 405 10.50 -7.02 -13.56
C GLY A 405 10.47 -7.85 -14.86
N THR A 406 10.46 -9.18 -14.74
CA THR A 406 10.40 -10.12 -15.88
C THR A 406 9.04 -10.12 -16.57
N THR A 407 7.94 -10.17 -15.82
CA THR A 407 6.57 -10.11 -16.39
C THR A 407 6.32 -8.78 -17.09
N ALA A 408 6.76 -7.65 -16.51
CA ALA A 408 6.66 -6.34 -17.14
C ALA A 408 7.51 -6.21 -18.41
N ALA A 409 8.64 -6.92 -18.51
CA ALA A 409 9.42 -6.99 -19.73
C ALA A 409 8.78 -7.90 -20.79
N ALA A 410 8.31 -9.09 -20.40
CA ALA A 410 7.60 -10.01 -21.28
C ALA A 410 6.36 -9.36 -21.90
N LEU A 411 5.55 -8.66 -21.08
CA LEU A 411 4.40 -7.89 -21.55
C LEU A 411 4.80 -6.76 -22.52
N ARG A 412 6.00 -6.20 -22.41
CA ARG A 412 6.50 -5.17 -23.34
C ARG A 412 7.06 -5.75 -24.63
N HIS A 413 7.78 -6.87 -24.57
CA HIS A 413 8.20 -7.61 -25.77
C HIS A 413 7.01 -8.13 -26.58
N TRP A 414 5.99 -8.66 -25.90
CA TRP A 414 4.73 -9.06 -26.54
C TRP A 414 4.03 -7.87 -27.21
N ARG A 415 4.28 -6.66 -26.70
CA ARG A 415 3.79 -5.40 -27.25
C ARG A 415 4.78 -4.71 -28.19
N GLY A 416 5.63 -5.41 -28.94
CA GLY A 416 6.62 -4.85 -29.87
C GLY A 416 6.35 -3.43 -30.43
N GLY A 417 7.03 -2.43 -29.86
CA GLY A 417 6.97 -1.02 -30.24
C GLY A 417 7.65 -0.12 -29.20
N VAL A 418 8.84 0.39 -29.52
CA VAL A 418 9.55 1.42 -28.73
C VAL A 418 8.87 2.74 -28.96
N ALA A 419 8.67 3.44 -27.86
CA ALA A 419 7.85 4.60 -27.83
C ALA A 419 8.75 5.86 -27.49
N ARG A 420 8.97 6.83 -28.42
CA ARG A 420 9.31 8.28 -28.29
C ARG A 420 8.13 9.21 -27.87
N GLN A 421 8.10 9.58 -26.60
CA GLN A 421 7.33 10.65 -25.96
C GLN A 421 8.12 11.98 -25.97
N ASP A 422 7.53 13.02 -25.40
CA ASP A 422 8.26 14.20 -24.99
C ASP A 422 8.81 13.94 -23.55
N TYR A 423 10.00 14.48 -23.24
CA TYR A 423 10.93 13.88 -22.27
C TYR A 423 11.70 14.87 -21.40
N SER A 424 11.29 16.14 -21.44
CA SER A 424 11.92 17.26 -20.71
C SER A 424 11.16 17.67 -19.42
N SER A 425 9.93 17.17 -19.27
CA SER A 425 9.02 17.42 -18.15
C SER A 425 9.54 17.03 -16.76
N PHE A 426 9.25 17.84 -15.74
CA PHE A 426 9.49 17.50 -14.31
C PHE A 426 8.68 16.27 -13.86
N ARG A 427 7.58 15.96 -14.56
CA ARG A 427 6.79 14.72 -14.37
C ARG A 427 7.32 13.55 -15.20
N TYR A 428 8.33 13.78 -16.05
CA TYR A 428 8.87 12.79 -16.98
C TYR A 428 10.39 12.84 -17.09
N ASN A 429 11.02 12.12 -16.18
CA ASN A 429 12.44 11.82 -16.21
C ASN A 429 12.84 11.02 -17.49
N THR A 430 13.40 11.61 -18.58
CA THR A 430 14.65 11.16 -19.33
C THR A 430 14.77 11.62 -20.78
N TRP A 431 15.85 12.32 -21.20
CA TRP A 431 16.11 12.54 -22.64
C TRP A 431 17.42 11.99 -23.26
N LYS A 432 18.59 11.90 -22.61
CA LYS A 432 19.81 11.39 -23.31
C LYS A 432 20.14 9.92 -23.11
N SER A 433 19.84 9.36 -21.94
CA SER A 433 20.16 7.95 -21.65
C SER A 433 19.21 6.95 -22.34
N ARG A 434 17.97 7.35 -22.69
CA ARG A 434 16.98 6.44 -23.29
C ARG A 434 17.12 6.18 -24.79
N ALA A 435 17.58 7.13 -25.60
CA ALA A 435 17.80 6.86 -27.03
C ALA A 435 18.81 5.73 -27.25
N VAL A 436 19.72 5.54 -26.30
CA VAL A 436 20.72 4.48 -26.32
C VAL A 436 20.24 3.26 -25.53
N PHE A 437 19.61 3.42 -24.36
CA PHE A 437 19.13 2.31 -23.52
C PHE A 437 17.86 1.59 -24.03
N GLU A 438 17.02 2.25 -24.83
CA GLU A 438 15.83 1.62 -25.43
C GLU A 438 16.13 1.04 -26.82
N VAL A 439 17.09 1.62 -27.55
CA VAL A 439 17.64 1.02 -28.77
C VAL A 439 18.51 -0.19 -28.43
N ASN A 440 19.28 -0.09 -27.35
CA ASN A 440 20.08 -1.19 -26.84
C ASN A 440 20.21 -1.15 -25.30
N PRO A 441 19.48 -1.99 -24.56
CA PRO A 441 19.52 -2.01 -23.09
C PRO A 441 20.89 -2.35 -22.50
N ARG A 442 21.83 -2.85 -23.33
CA ARG A 442 23.22 -3.09 -22.93
C ARG A 442 23.94 -1.84 -22.46
N TYR A 443 23.56 -0.64 -22.89
CA TYR A 443 24.22 0.57 -22.41
C TYR A 443 23.82 0.95 -20.98
N LYS A 444 22.72 0.40 -20.42
CA LYS A 444 22.36 0.63 -19.00
C LYS A 444 23.40 -0.04 -18.12
N ARG A 445 24.12 0.66 -17.25
CA ARG A 445 24.98 -0.04 -16.28
C ARG A 445 24.15 -0.89 -15.30
N TYR A 446 22.95 -0.43 -14.99
CA TYR A 446 22.07 -0.96 -13.96
C TYR A 446 20.66 -1.24 -14.53
N PRO A 447 20.37 -2.45 -15.04
CA PRO A 447 19.12 -2.72 -15.76
C PRO A 447 17.90 -3.00 -14.87
N THR A 448 18.08 -3.26 -13.57
CA THR A 448 17.00 -3.74 -12.67
C THR A 448 16.38 -2.66 -11.79
N ILE A 449 17.12 -1.62 -11.40
CA ILE A 449 16.61 -0.51 -10.56
C ILE A 449 16.69 0.80 -11.32
N SER A 450 15.61 1.58 -11.25
CA SER A 450 15.55 2.92 -11.80
C SER A 450 16.41 3.89 -10.98
N CYS A 451 17.57 4.28 -11.52
CA CYS A 451 18.45 5.31 -10.92
C CYS A 451 17.96 6.76 -11.17
N ARG A 452 16.72 6.94 -11.64
CA ARG A 452 16.21 8.25 -12.09
C ARG A 452 16.12 9.30 -10.98
N SER A 453 15.95 8.85 -9.74
CA SER A 453 15.89 9.73 -8.57
C SER A 453 17.21 10.46 -8.33
N THR A 454 18.32 9.91 -8.82
CA THR A 454 19.69 10.40 -8.58
C THR A 454 20.03 11.62 -9.44
N ASP A 455 19.27 11.87 -10.49
CA ASP A 455 19.60 12.92 -11.44
C ASP A 455 19.50 14.31 -10.81
N CYS A 456 20.48 15.14 -11.13
CA CYS A 456 20.47 16.54 -10.75
C CYS A 456 19.77 17.37 -11.83
N PHE A 457 19.13 18.47 -11.41
CA PHE A 457 18.60 19.46 -12.34
C PHE A 457 19.32 20.79 -12.14
N LEU A 458 19.89 21.32 -13.22
CA LEU A 458 20.42 22.67 -13.27
C LEU A 458 19.38 23.56 -13.93
N LEU A 459 18.87 24.52 -13.16
CA LEU A 459 17.93 25.54 -13.63
C LEU A 459 18.73 26.81 -13.94
N CYS A 460 18.70 27.25 -15.19
CA CYS A 460 19.47 28.38 -15.70
C CYS A 460 18.57 29.61 -15.84
N TYR A 461 18.94 30.71 -15.20
CA TYR A 461 18.14 31.94 -15.11
C TYR A 461 18.85 33.15 -15.70
N GLU A 462 18.06 34.02 -16.32
CA GLU A 462 18.42 35.38 -16.71
C GLU A 462 17.58 36.35 -15.88
N GLY A 463 18.18 36.96 -14.85
CA GLY A 463 17.42 37.69 -13.84
C GLY A 463 16.41 36.76 -13.12
N PRO A 464 15.10 37.08 -13.07
CA PRO A 464 14.09 36.21 -12.46
C PRO A 464 13.54 35.12 -13.39
N HIS A 465 13.87 35.14 -14.68
CA HIS A 465 13.25 34.27 -15.68
C HIS A 465 14.08 33.00 -15.91
N LEU A 466 13.43 31.84 -15.80
CA LEU A 466 14.02 30.54 -16.12
C LEU A 466 14.14 30.41 -17.65
N GLN A 467 15.36 30.37 -18.17
CA GLN A 467 15.64 30.23 -19.60
C GLN A 467 15.73 28.77 -20.00
N GLU A 468 16.51 27.99 -19.25
CA GLU A 468 16.80 26.60 -19.59
C GLU A 468 16.81 25.69 -18.38
N LYS A 469 16.51 24.41 -18.63
CA LYS A 469 16.59 23.36 -17.62
C LYS A 469 17.39 22.19 -18.18
N LEU A 470 18.49 21.90 -17.51
CA LEU A 470 19.36 20.79 -17.85
C LEU A 470 19.13 19.68 -16.83
N ARG A 471 18.85 18.46 -17.31
CA ARG A 471 18.87 17.25 -16.49
C ARG A 471 20.21 16.58 -16.66
N LEU A 472 20.88 16.35 -15.54
CA LEU A 472 22.22 15.80 -15.48
C LEU A 472 22.15 14.43 -14.81
N THR A 473 22.42 13.39 -15.60
CA THR A 473 22.57 12.01 -15.12
C THR A 473 24.05 11.76 -14.88
N LEU A 474 24.38 11.05 -13.80
CA LEU A 474 25.76 10.65 -13.55
C LEU A 474 26.27 9.73 -14.66
N LEU A 475 27.48 10.03 -15.14
CA LEU A 475 28.16 9.22 -16.16
C LEU A 475 28.33 7.76 -15.71
N SER A 476 28.44 7.54 -14.40
CA SER A 476 28.55 6.21 -13.81
C SER A 476 27.33 5.32 -14.05
N SER A 477 26.19 5.86 -14.48
CA SER A 477 24.99 5.09 -14.82
C SER A 477 24.99 4.56 -16.27
N LEU A 478 25.95 5.00 -17.10
CA LEU A 478 26.16 4.60 -18.49
C LEU A 478 27.28 3.56 -18.58
N ASP A 479 27.08 2.54 -19.40
CA ASP A 479 28.10 1.56 -19.78
C ASP A 479 28.76 1.97 -21.10
N PHE A 480 30.08 2.12 -21.09
CA PHE A 480 30.86 2.64 -22.23
C PHE A 480 31.22 1.58 -23.26
N HIS A 481 31.11 0.29 -22.92
CA HIS A 481 31.45 -0.84 -23.81
C HIS A 481 32.80 -0.69 -24.52
N GLU A 482 33.85 -0.28 -23.78
CA GLU A 482 35.18 0.01 -24.35
C GLU A 482 35.79 -1.15 -25.17
N HIS A 483 35.34 -2.39 -24.92
CA HIS A 483 35.82 -3.60 -25.58
C HIS A 483 34.95 -4.09 -26.75
N ASP A 484 33.79 -3.49 -26.99
CA ASP A 484 32.92 -3.83 -28.12
C ASP A 484 32.90 -2.65 -29.10
N PRO A 485 33.65 -2.68 -30.21
CA PRO A 485 33.77 -1.55 -31.13
C PRO A 485 32.43 -1.15 -31.77
N MET A 486 31.42 -2.03 -31.76
CA MET A 486 30.07 -1.69 -32.24
C MET A 486 29.20 -0.97 -31.19
N LEU A 487 29.54 -1.09 -29.91
CA LEU A 487 28.82 -0.48 -28.79
C LEU A 487 29.65 0.56 -28.02
N ALA A 488 30.92 0.73 -28.36
CA ALA A 488 31.82 1.63 -27.66
C ALA A 488 31.34 3.08 -27.77
N VAL A 489 31.21 3.76 -26.62
CA VAL A 489 30.93 5.20 -26.57
C VAL A 489 32.25 5.95 -26.70
N GLY A 490 32.60 6.32 -27.93
CA GLY A 490 33.81 7.11 -28.22
C GLY A 490 33.65 8.60 -27.92
N SER A 491 34.79 9.29 -27.81
CA SER A 491 34.82 10.77 -27.73
C SER A 491 34.51 11.35 -29.12
N ALA A 492 33.57 12.30 -29.19
CA ALA A 492 33.29 12.99 -30.45
C ALA A 492 34.49 13.89 -30.85
N PRO A 493 34.81 14.02 -32.15
CA PRO A 493 35.91 14.86 -32.62
C PRO A 493 35.66 16.36 -32.45
N ILE A 494 34.41 16.77 -32.19
CA ILE A 494 34.02 18.17 -31.98
C ILE A 494 33.61 18.34 -30.51
N PRO A 495 34.30 19.19 -29.74
CA PRO A 495 33.89 19.50 -28.37
C PRO A 495 32.53 20.20 -28.38
N THR A 496 31.67 19.84 -27.43
CA THR A 496 30.34 20.46 -27.28
C THR A 496 30.44 21.78 -26.54
N ASP A 497 29.61 22.75 -26.92
CA ASP A 497 29.49 24.05 -26.24
C ASP A 497 28.89 23.95 -24.82
N CYS A 498 28.64 22.75 -24.29
CA CYS A 498 28.05 22.54 -22.98
C CYS A 498 29.10 22.03 -21.98
N LEU A 499 29.04 22.53 -20.74
CA LEU A 499 29.87 22.07 -19.62
C LEU A 499 29.70 20.57 -19.31
N ALA A 500 28.52 20.01 -19.61
CA ALA A 500 28.21 18.61 -19.37
C ALA A 500 28.41 17.76 -20.63
N ASN A 501 28.84 16.51 -20.45
CA ASN A 501 28.95 15.54 -21.55
C ASN A 501 27.61 15.38 -22.29
N VAL A 502 27.62 15.58 -23.60
CA VAL A 502 26.47 15.37 -24.47
C VAL A 502 26.65 14.08 -25.25
N LEU A 503 25.77 13.11 -25.01
CA LEU A 503 25.68 11.93 -25.85
C LEU A 503 25.08 12.30 -27.22
N VAL A 504 25.78 11.97 -28.31
CA VAL A 504 25.36 12.23 -29.70
C VAL A 504 25.24 10.89 -30.43
N PRO A 505 24.16 10.62 -31.19
CA PRO A 505 24.08 9.42 -32.00
C PRO A 505 25.15 9.42 -33.11
N PRO A 506 25.61 8.26 -33.58
CA PRO A 506 26.54 8.19 -34.71
C PRO A 506 25.94 8.89 -35.93
N LYS A 507 26.69 9.81 -36.55
CA LYS A 507 26.29 10.42 -37.83
C LYS A 507 26.18 9.27 -38.85
N PRO A 508 25.10 9.17 -39.65
CA PRO A 508 25.08 8.25 -40.78
C PRO A 508 26.22 8.64 -41.72
N CYS A 509 27.13 7.70 -41.99
CA CYS A 509 28.19 7.91 -42.99
C CYS A 509 27.56 8.27 -44.34
N PRO A 510 27.96 9.38 -44.97
CA PRO A 510 27.77 9.56 -46.40
C PRO A 510 28.95 8.87 -47.10
N LEU A 511 28.73 7.70 -47.70
CA LEU A 511 29.55 6.95 -48.68
C LEU A 511 29.03 5.50 -48.63
N GLY A 512 28.64 4.79 -49.69
CA GLY A 512 28.62 5.01 -51.11
C GLY A 512 27.87 3.82 -51.73
N VAL A 513 27.56 3.91 -53.02
CA VAL A 513 26.93 2.88 -53.84
C VAL A 513 27.57 1.49 -53.62
N GLY A 514 26.78 0.49 -53.25
CA GLY A 514 27.23 -0.92 -53.15
C GLY A 514 26.24 -1.76 -52.33
N GLY A 515 25.56 -2.70 -53.00
CA GLY A 515 24.37 -3.38 -52.48
C GLY A 515 24.60 -4.47 -51.42
N VAL A 516 23.50 -5.22 -51.18
CA VAL A 516 23.40 -6.50 -50.44
C VAL A 516 23.27 -6.28 -48.91
N LEU A 517 22.26 -6.71 -48.14
CA LEU A 517 21.27 -7.80 -48.21
C LEU A 517 20.06 -7.45 -47.32
N ALA A 518 18.84 -7.53 -47.85
CA ALA A 518 17.60 -7.44 -47.07
C ALA A 518 17.34 -8.75 -46.26
N PRO A 519 16.75 -8.69 -45.05
CA PRO A 519 16.38 -9.89 -44.31
C PRO A 519 15.19 -10.60 -44.97
N ARG A 520 15.38 -11.90 -45.25
CA ARG A 520 14.41 -12.82 -45.85
C ARG A 520 13.07 -12.85 -45.07
N PRO A 521 11.91 -12.68 -45.73
CA PRO A 521 10.63 -13.08 -45.16
C PRO A 521 10.46 -14.60 -45.27
N LYS A 522 10.07 -15.24 -44.16
CA LYS A 522 9.64 -16.65 -44.12
C LYS A 522 8.34 -16.81 -44.91
N TRP A 523 8.44 -17.52 -46.02
CA TRP A 523 7.30 -18.04 -46.78
C TRP A 523 6.63 -19.21 -46.03
N ARG A 524 5.30 -19.18 -45.91
CA ARG A 524 4.45 -20.37 -45.80
C ARG A 524 3.63 -20.47 -47.09
N PRO A 525 3.43 -21.67 -47.66
CA PRO A 525 2.67 -21.83 -48.89
C PRO A 525 1.18 -21.90 -48.59
N SER A 526 0.36 -21.19 -49.36
CA SER A 526 -1.07 -21.46 -49.49
C SER A 526 -1.46 -21.30 -50.95
N ASN A 527 -1.56 -22.47 -51.59
CA ASN A 527 -2.40 -22.88 -52.71
C ASN A 527 -2.84 -21.86 -53.77
N ALA A 528 -2.53 -22.25 -54.99
CA ALA A 528 -3.09 -21.79 -56.24
C ALA A 528 -4.62 -21.92 -56.30
N ASN A 529 -5.29 -20.91 -56.88
CA ASN A 529 -6.14 -21.03 -58.07
C ASN A 529 -6.82 -19.69 -58.37
N GLY A 530 -6.73 -19.23 -59.63
CA GLY A 530 -7.64 -18.20 -60.16
C GLY A 530 -6.99 -17.08 -60.99
N MET A 531 -6.70 -17.36 -62.26
CA MET A 531 -6.79 -16.41 -63.41
C MET A 531 -8.18 -15.71 -63.41
N ALA A 532 -8.44 -14.49 -63.88
CA ALA A 532 -7.89 -13.61 -64.92
C ALA A 532 -8.41 -12.14 -64.69
N PRO A 533 -8.48 -11.25 -65.70
CA PRO A 533 -7.46 -10.31 -66.13
C PRO A 533 -7.79 -8.83 -65.82
N SER A 534 -6.79 -7.98 -66.01
CA SER A 534 -6.84 -6.52 -65.98
C SER A 534 -7.98 -5.90 -66.80
N LYS A 535 -8.70 -4.96 -66.21
CA LYS A 535 -9.41 -3.89 -66.92
C LYS A 535 -9.05 -2.54 -66.28
N VAL A 536 -8.34 -1.74 -67.06
CA VAL A 536 -8.31 -0.28 -66.95
C VAL A 536 -9.73 0.21 -67.19
N ALA A 537 -10.30 0.91 -66.22
CA ALA A 537 -11.49 1.71 -66.40
C ALA A 537 -11.32 2.98 -65.58
N ASP A 538 -11.06 4.08 -66.28
CA ASP A 538 -11.41 5.42 -65.83
C ASP A 538 -12.91 5.43 -65.57
N SER A 539 -13.28 5.62 -64.32
CA SER A 539 -14.63 6.00 -63.93
C SER A 539 -14.52 6.89 -62.70
N ALA A 540 -14.71 8.18 -62.92
CA ALA A 540 -15.07 9.14 -61.90
C ALA A 540 -16.39 8.67 -61.27
N GLU A 541 -16.30 7.94 -60.17
CA GLU A 541 -17.46 7.60 -59.34
C GLU A 541 -17.84 8.79 -58.45
N PRO A 542 -19.14 8.98 -58.21
CA PRO A 542 -19.68 10.10 -57.43
C PRO A 542 -19.19 10.02 -55.98
N LEU A 543 -19.14 11.18 -55.30
CA LEU A 543 -18.81 11.37 -53.87
C LEU A 543 -19.69 10.48 -52.96
N GLY A 544 -19.39 9.19 -52.90
CA GLY A 544 -19.89 8.27 -51.89
C GLY A 544 -19.30 8.71 -50.56
N GLN A 545 -20.17 8.93 -49.58
CA GLN A 545 -19.84 9.40 -48.24
C GLN A 545 -18.77 8.47 -47.62
N GLN A 546 -17.50 8.88 -47.71
CA GLN A 546 -16.35 8.05 -47.37
C GLN A 546 -16.31 7.86 -45.85
N ARG A 547 -16.78 6.70 -45.37
CA ARG A 547 -16.70 6.35 -43.96
C ARG A 547 -15.28 5.93 -43.61
N TYR A 548 -14.68 6.59 -42.62
CA TYR A 548 -13.36 6.23 -42.13
C TYR A 548 -13.44 5.07 -41.13
N PRO A 549 -12.65 4.00 -41.30
CA PRO A 549 -12.63 2.88 -40.36
C PRO A 549 -12.07 3.33 -39.01
N LEU A 550 -12.86 3.12 -37.94
CA LEU A 550 -12.48 3.39 -36.55
C LEU A 550 -12.61 2.12 -35.71
N ARG A 551 -11.59 1.82 -34.89
CA ARG A 551 -11.57 0.69 -33.96
C ARG A 551 -11.47 1.17 -32.52
N ARG A 552 -12.21 0.54 -31.61
CA ARG A 552 -12.06 0.77 -30.16
C ARG A 552 -10.91 -0.06 -29.62
N ASN A 553 -10.04 0.55 -28.83
CA ASN A 553 -9.01 -0.19 -28.12
C ASN A 553 -9.65 -1.07 -27.04
N ARG A 554 -9.49 -2.40 -27.14
CA ARG A 554 -10.14 -3.38 -26.26
C ARG A 554 -9.74 -3.22 -24.78
N LEU A 555 -8.47 -2.94 -24.52
CA LEU A 555 -7.96 -2.82 -23.15
C LEU A 555 -8.38 -1.49 -22.52
N GLY A 556 -8.32 -0.37 -23.26
CA GLY A 556 -8.84 0.92 -22.79
C GLY A 556 -10.33 0.85 -22.49
N LEU A 557 -11.11 0.20 -23.36
CA LEU A 557 -12.53 -0.06 -23.13
C LEU A 557 -12.77 -0.96 -21.92
N PHE A 558 -12.00 -2.05 -21.76
CA PHE A 558 -12.09 -2.93 -20.60
C PHE A 558 -11.80 -2.18 -19.30
N VAL A 559 -10.73 -1.39 -19.24
CA VAL A 559 -10.38 -0.60 -18.05
C VAL A 559 -11.47 0.43 -17.75
N SER A 560 -12.00 1.10 -18.76
CA SER A 560 -13.10 2.05 -18.61
C SER A 560 -14.36 1.36 -18.05
N LEU A 561 -14.78 0.23 -18.64
CA LEU A 561 -15.94 -0.55 -18.21
C LEU A 561 -15.75 -1.17 -16.82
N ALA A 562 -14.57 -1.70 -16.51
CA ALA A 562 -14.26 -2.21 -15.18
C ALA A 562 -14.34 -1.09 -14.12
N SER A 563 -13.93 0.13 -14.48
CA SER A 563 -14.04 1.31 -13.61
C SER A 563 -15.50 1.73 -13.38
N LEU A 564 -16.31 1.71 -14.46
CA LEU A 564 -17.75 1.89 -14.38
C LEU A 564 -18.39 0.84 -13.45
N CYS A 565 -18.14 -0.45 -13.68
CA CYS A 565 -18.68 -1.53 -12.88
C CYS A 565 -18.27 -1.40 -11.42
N ASN A 566 -16.99 -1.08 -11.15
CA ASN A 566 -16.50 -0.90 -9.79
C ASN A 566 -17.22 0.23 -9.05
N ILE A 567 -17.43 1.39 -9.68
CA ILE A 567 -18.09 2.53 -9.03
C ILE A 567 -19.58 2.32 -8.89
N ALA A 568 -20.20 1.76 -9.92
CA ALA A 568 -21.63 1.47 -9.90
C ALA A 568 -21.98 0.37 -8.90
N SER A 569 -21.09 -0.58 -8.64
CA SER A 569 -21.33 -1.63 -7.65
C SER A 569 -21.10 -1.16 -6.21
N MET A 570 -20.48 -0.01 -5.96
CA MET A 570 -20.17 0.47 -4.60
C MET A 570 -21.38 0.55 -3.64
N PRO A 571 -22.56 1.05 -4.03
CA PRO A 571 -23.73 1.04 -3.14
C PRO A 571 -24.18 -0.39 -2.82
N LEU A 572 -24.05 -1.29 -3.80
CA LEU A 572 -24.46 -2.70 -3.67
C LEU A 572 -23.40 -3.55 -2.96
N ALA A 573 -22.13 -3.14 -2.96
CA ALA A 573 -21.04 -3.81 -2.26
C ALA A 573 -21.27 -3.85 -0.75
N ALA A 574 -22.12 -2.97 -0.23
CA ALA A 574 -22.65 -3.05 1.13
C ALA A 574 -23.24 -4.44 1.45
N TYR A 575 -23.95 -5.07 0.51
CA TYR A 575 -24.58 -6.37 0.68
C TYR A 575 -23.60 -7.55 0.66
N LEU A 576 -22.29 -7.31 0.52
CA LEU A 576 -21.28 -8.32 0.83
C LEU A 576 -21.23 -8.64 2.33
N SER A 577 -21.62 -7.67 3.17
CA SER A 577 -21.65 -7.80 4.63
C SER A 577 -23.05 -7.57 5.21
N GLU A 578 -23.89 -6.80 4.51
CA GLU A 578 -25.28 -6.53 4.90
C GLU A 578 -26.26 -7.54 4.29
N TYR A 579 -27.34 -7.82 5.01
CA TYR A 579 -28.45 -8.62 4.47
C TYR A 579 -29.27 -7.85 3.43
N LEU A 580 -29.69 -8.55 2.39
CA LEU A 580 -30.72 -8.08 1.45
C LEU A 580 -32.07 -7.90 2.18
N PRO A 581 -33.00 -7.07 1.65
CA PRO A 581 -34.28 -6.79 2.31
C PRO A 581 -35.14 -8.00 2.62
N TRP A 582 -35.07 -9.04 1.79
CA TRP A 582 -35.79 -10.29 1.96
C TRP A 582 -34.98 -11.35 2.74
N THR A 583 -33.84 -10.96 3.31
CA THR A 583 -32.96 -11.85 4.07
C THR A 583 -32.64 -11.29 5.46
N GLY A 584 -32.41 -12.19 6.41
CA GLY A 584 -32.10 -11.89 7.81
C GLY A 584 -33.31 -11.45 8.66
N PRO A 585 -33.16 -11.44 9.99
CA PRO A 585 -34.25 -11.20 10.92
C PRO A 585 -34.63 -9.70 11.00
N ILE A 586 -35.94 -9.43 11.15
CA ILE A 586 -36.51 -8.11 11.41
C ILE A 586 -36.78 -8.02 12.92
N GLY A 587 -36.32 -6.95 13.57
CA GLY A 587 -36.38 -6.81 15.03
C GLY A 587 -36.89 -5.44 15.47
N SER A 588 -37.75 -5.40 16.50
CA SER A 588 -38.28 -4.18 17.12
C SER A 588 -37.80 -4.05 18.57
N THR A 589 -37.44 -2.83 18.98
CA THR A 589 -37.16 -2.46 20.37
C THR A 589 -38.35 -1.71 20.97
N THR A 590 -39.47 -2.40 21.15
CA THR A 590 -40.64 -1.85 21.84
C THR A 590 -40.65 -2.32 23.29
N ALA A 591 -40.00 -1.57 24.17
CA ALA A 591 -40.14 -1.70 25.62
C ALA A 591 -40.68 -0.37 26.18
N THR A 592 -41.55 -0.45 27.19
CA THR A 592 -42.23 0.72 27.75
C THR A 592 -41.28 1.61 28.56
N ASN A 593 -40.37 1.01 29.34
CA ASN A 593 -39.36 1.71 30.15
C ASN A 593 -37.98 1.03 30.07
N TYR A 594 -36.90 1.75 30.40
CA TYR A 594 -35.53 1.22 30.37
C TYR A 594 -35.35 0.00 31.29
N SER A 595 -35.87 0.02 32.52
CA SER A 595 -35.72 -1.12 33.45
C SER A 595 -36.36 -2.39 32.90
N SER A 596 -37.53 -2.29 32.26
CA SER A 596 -38.17 -3.43 31.58
C SER A 596 -37.37 -3.89 30.36
N PHE A 597 -36.82 -2.95 29.59
CA PHE A 597 -35.97 -3.24 28.43
C PHE A 597 -34.72 -4.02 28.85
N ASN A 598 -34.00 -3.50 29.85
CA ASN A 598 -32.77 -4.10 30.35
C ASN A 598 -33.05 -5.52 30.87
N ALA A 599 -34.06 -5.69 31.73
CA ALA A 599 -34.42 -7.00 32.28
C ALA A 599 -34.82 -8.01 31.19
N GLU A 600 -35.68 -7.61 30.24
CA GLU A 600 -36.15 -8.51 29.17
C GLU A 600 -35.02 -8.90 28.22
N LYS A 601 -34.25 -7.92 27.71
CA LYS A 601 -33.20 -8.19 26.73
C LYS A 601 -32.01 -8.91 27.34
N LEU A 602 -31.61 -8.56 28.57
CA LEU A 602 -30.54 -9.25 29.28
C LEU A 602 -30.91 -10.73 29.53
N THR A 603 -32.14 -10.99 29.98
CA THR A 603 -32.65 -12.36 30.18
C THR A 603 -32.68 -13.13 28.86
N LEU A 604 -33.12 -12.49 27.77
CA LEU A 604 -33.17 -13.09 26.45
C LEU A 604 -31.78 -13.48 25.93
N VAL A 605 -30.82 -12.56 25.94
CA VAL A 605 -29.47 -12.83 25.43
C VAL A 605 -28.73 -13.85 26.30
N ARG A 606 -28.89 -13.81 27.63
CA ARG A 606 -28.31 -14.84 28.52
C ARG A 606 -28.89 -16.21 28.27
N ARG A 607 -30.21 -16.32 28.12
CA ARG A 607 -30.87 -17.61 27.83
C ARG A 607 -30.41 -18.18 26.49
N ARG A 608 -30.24 -17.33 25.48
CA ARG A 608 -29.86 -17.74 24.11
C ARG A 608 -28.36 -18.00 23.95
N TYR A 609 -27.53 -17.21 24.59
CA TYR A 609 -26.07 -17.26 24.52
C TYR A 609 -25.50 -17.65 25.87
N ASN A 610 -25.54 -18.95 26.15
CA ASN A 610 -25.00 -19.53 27.38
C ASN A 610 -23.96 -20.60 27.05
N ARG A 611 -23.41 -21.22 28.10
CA ARG A 611 -22.40 -22.28 27.99
C ARG A 611 -22.82 -23.47 27.10
N SER A 612 -24.11 -23.80 27.05
CA SER A 612 -24.61 -24.94 26.26
C SER A 612 -24.84 -24.60 24.79
N THR A 613 -25.08 -23.33 24.45
CA THR A 613 -25.40 -22.90 23.08
C THR A 613 -24.21 -22.33 22.33
N LEU A 614 -23.26 -21.71 23.04
CA LEU A 614 -22.04 -21.17 22.44
C LEU A 614 -20.94 -22.24 22.34
N PRO A 615 -20.28 -22.40 21.19
CA PRO A 615 -19.24 -23.41 21.03
C PRO A 615 -18.06 -23.19 21.99
N ALA A 616 -17.59 -24.23 22.67
CA ALA A 616 -16.39 -24.13 23.50
C ALA A 616 -15.17 -23.72 22.66
N GLY A 617 -14.27 -22.92 23.23
CA GLY A 617 -13.04 -22.44 22.60
C GLY A 617 -13.17 -21.25 21.66
N ILE A 618 -14.39 -20.78 21.35
CA ILE A 618 -14.61 -19.68 20.40
C ILE A 618 -14.76 -18.34 21.14
N GLN A 619 -13.88 -17.38 20.91
CA GLN A 619 -13.99 -16.04 21.53
C GLN A 619 -14.96 -15.12 20.78
N TYR A 620 -15.16 -15.32 19.47
CA TYR A 620 -16.06 -14.51 18.66
C TYR A 620 -16.90 -15.40 17.76
N THR A 621 -18.22 -15.20 17.78
CA THR A 621 -19.14 -15.92 16.90
C THR A 621 -20.21 -14.98 16.36
N ILE A 622 -20.62 -15.23 15.12
CA ILE A 622 -21.71 -14.53 14.46
C ILE A 622 -22.90 -15.47 14.43
N ASP A 623 -23.97 -15.12 15.16
CA ASP A 623 -25.23 -15.84 15.07
C ASP A 623 -26.05 -15.28 13.90
N THR A 624 -25.92 -15.93 12.75
CA THR A 624 -26.62 -15.53 11.51
C THR A 624 -28.13 -15.71 11.57
N ARG A 625 -28.66 -16.47 12.53
CA ARG A 625 -30.11 -16.70 12.69
C ARG A 625 -30.79 -15.51 13.36
N TYR A 626 -30.12 -14.90 14.33
CA TYR A 626 -30.65 -13.78 15.12
C TYR A 626 -29.91 -12.46 14.86
N ASP A 627 -28.91 -12.46 13.99
CA ASP A 627 -28.09 -11.29 13.62
C ASP A 627 -27.41 -10.64 14.83
N VAL A 628 -26.75 -11.50 15.63
CA VAL A 628 -26.07 -11.10 16.85
C VAL A 628 -24.58 -11.39 16.73
N GLN A 629 -23.77 -10.38 17.03
CA GLN A 629 -22.33 -10.50 17.19
C GLN A 629 -22.06 -10.81 18.65
N VAL A 630 -21.55 -12.01 18.95
CA VAL A 630 -21.25 -12.44 20.32
C VAL A 630 -19.75 -12.61 20.49
N ALA A 631 -19.19 -11.81 21.39
CA ALA A 631 -17.80 -11.86 21.77
C ALA A 631 -17.67 -12.24 23.25
N ARG A 632 -16.63 -13.01 23.58
CA ARG A 632 -16.36 -13.49 24.92
C ARG A 632 -14.90 -13.26 25.27
N GLN A 633 -14.65 -12.76 26.46
CA GLN A 633 -13.32 -12.52 26.98
C GLN A 633 -13.22 -13.00 28.44
N ILE A 634 -12.07 -13.55 28.81
CA ILE A 634 -11.81 -13.94 30.20
C ILE A 634 -11.30 -12.72 30.96
N LEU A 635 -11.92 -12.43 32.10
CA LEU A 635 -11.53 -11.40 33.05
C LEU A 635 -10.99 -12.02 34.32
N ARG A 636 -10.04 -11.34 34.94
CA ARG A 636 -9.34 -11.77 36.15
C ARG A 636 -9.86 -11.02 37.34
N LEU A 637 -10.39 -11.75 38.31
CA LEU A 637 -10.88 -11.20 39.56
C LEU A 637 -9.69 -10.91 40.50
N GLY A 638 -9.95 -10.18 41.59
CA GLY A 638 -8.94 -9.83 42.61
C GLY A 638 -7.94 -8.76 42.18
N GLN A 639 -8.30 -7.89 41.24
CA GLN A 639 -7.47 -6.74 40.88
C GLN A 639 -7.37 -5.75 42.06
N PRO A 640 -6.22 -5.07 42.24
CA PRO A 640 -6.07 -4.09 43.30
C PRO A 640 -7.12 -2.98 43.19
N PRO A 641 -7.51 -2.35 44.33
CA PRO A 641 -8.41 -1.20 44.31
C PRO A 641 -7.82 -0.12 43.41
N ALA A 642 -8.54 0.24 42.37
CA ALA A 642 -8.12 1.21 41.37
C ALA A 642 -9.26 2.18 41.09
N SER A 643 -8.92 3.42 40.78
CA SER A 643 -9.91 4.36 40.26
C SER A 643 -10.45 3.87 38.92
N VAL A 644 -11.65 4.33 38.53
CA VAL A 644 -12.27 3.94 37.24
C VAL A 644 -11.39 4.31 36.04
N SER A 645 -10.58 5.38 36.15
CA SER A 645 -9.61 5.77 35.12
C SER A 645 -8.42 4.83 35.04
N GLU A 646 -7.85 4.41 36.17
CA GLU A 646 -6.77 3.42 36.24
C GLU A 646 -7.25 2.06 35.74
N CYS A 647 -8.40 1.61 36.23
CA CYS A 647 -9.01 0.36 35.78
C CYS A 647 -9.19 0.32 34.25
N PHE A 648 -9.68 1.43 33.68
CA PHE A 648 -9.87 1.54 32.25
C PHE A 648 -8.58 1.40 31.45
N ARG A 649 -7.51 2.10 31.89
CA ARG A 649 -6.22 2.10 31.21
C ARG A 649 -5.52 0.75 31.31
N ASP A 650 -5.59 0.13 32.49
CA ASP A 650 -4.73 -1.00 32.83
C ASP A 650 -5.42 -2.36 32.59
N TYR A 651 -6.76 -2.41 32.60
CA TYR A 651 -7.51 -3.68 32.50
C TYR A 651 -8.59 -3.74 31.41
N LEU A 652 -9.09 -2.60 30.90
CA LEU A 652 -10.20 -2.61 29.93
C LEU A 652 -9.77 -2.48 28.47
N LEU A 653 -8.52 -2.08 28.18
CA LEU A 653 -8.03 -1.96 26.80
C LEU A 653 -8.01 -3.31 26.08
N GLY A 654 -8.43 -3.32 24.82
CA GLY A 654 -8.51 -4.54 24.01
C GLY A 654 -9.74 -5.41 24.31
N LEU A 655 -10.61 -5.04 25.26
CA LEU A 655 -11.86 -5.76 25.49
C LEU A 655 -12.80 -5.67 24.28
N PRO A 656 -13.61 -6.73 24.04
CA PRO A 656 -14.51 -6.78 22.91
C PRO A 656 -15.52 -5.63 22.93
N GLY A 657 -15.50 -4.80 21.89
CA GLY A 657 -16.43 -3.68 21.75
C GLY A 657 -16.22 -2.53 22.74
N LEU A 658 -15.05 -2.43 23.40
CA LEU A 658 -14.77 -1.42 24.42
C LEU A 658 -15.18 0.02 24.04
N ILE A 659 -14.94 0.40 22.78
CA ILE A 659 -15.27 1.74 22.28
C ILE A 659 -16.77 2.06 22.38
N PHE A 660 -17.62 1.03 22.41
CA PHE A 660 -19.07 1.14 22.50
C PHE A 660 -19.60 1.02 23.92
N TYR A 661 -18.74 0.81 24.93
CA TYR A 661 -19.22 0.62 26.30
C TYR A 661 -19.81 1.93 26.85
N SER A 662 -20.93 1.81 27.56
CA SER A 662 -21.46 2.89 28.37
C SER A 662 -20.63 3.05 29.65
N ASN A 663 -20.83 4.17 30.36
CA ASN A 663 -20.22 4.36 31.68
C ASN A 663 -20.66 3.25 32.66
N THR A 664 -21.93 2.83 32.60
CA THR A 664 -22.46 1.74 33.42
C THR A 664 -21.77 0.40 33.13
N HIS A 665 -21.40 0.12 31.88
CA HIS A 665 -20.60 -1.08 31.55
C HIS A 665 -19.19 -0.99 32.11
N VAL A 666 -18.54 0.17 31.98
CA VAL A 666 -17.19 0.38 32.53
C VAL A 666 -17.19 0.22 34.04
N ASP A 667 -18.15 0.83 34.73
CA ASP A 667 -18.28 0.78 36.20
C ASP A 667 -18.59 -0.64 36.68
N LEU A 668 -19.51 -1.34 36.01
CA LEU A 668 -19.85 -2.74 36.27
C LEU A 668 -18.60 -3.64 36.19
N ILE A 669 -17.86 -3.54 35.09
CA ILE A 669 -16.69 -4.41 34.88
C ILE A 669 -15.59 -4.07 35.88
N CYS A 670 -15.32 -2.79 36.13
CA CYS A 670 -14.32 -2.39 37.12
C CYS A 670 -14.69 -2.84 38.55
N HIS A 671 -15.97 -2.80 38.91
CA HIS A 671 -16.45 -3.29 40.21
C HIS A 671 -16.26 -4.80 40.35
N VAL A 672 -16.60 -5.57 39.33
CA VAL A 672 -16.43 -7.03 39.34
C VAL A 672 -14.96 -7.42 39.34
N LEU A 673 -14.09 -6.73 38.60
CA LEU A 673 -12.64 -6.99 38.59
C LEU A 673 -11.99 -6.85 39.98
N GLN A 674 -12.51 -5.95 40.83
CA GLN A 674 -12.04 -5.75 42.21
C GLN A 674 -12.55 -6.80 43.19
N SER A 675 -13.56 -7.60 42.82
CA SER A 675 -14.07 -8.68 43.67
C SER A 675 -12.99 -9.75 43.84
N PRO A 676 -12.69 -10.23 45.07
CA PRO A 676 -11.54 -11.12 45.30
C PRO A 676 -11.70 -12.51 44.66
N ASN A 677 -12.93 -12.99 44.48
CA ASN A 677 -13.25 -14.26 43.85
C ASN A 677 -14.70 -14.31 43.38
N THR A 678 -15.10 -15.39 42.71
CA THR A 678 -16.46 -15.53 42.18
C THR A 678 -17.54 -15.61 43.25
N SER A 679 -17.22 -16.08 44.45
CA SER A 679 -18.15 -16.15 45.59
C SER A 679 -18.42 -14.81 46.26
N ALA A 680 -17.53 -13.82 46.11
CA ALA A 680 -17.71 -12.49 46.66
C ALA A 680 -18.80 -11.69 45.92
N VAL A 681 -19.04 -12.05 44.65
CA VAL A 681 -20.14 -11.51 43.85
C VAL A 681 -21.43 -12.22 44.27
N ARG A 682 -22.26 -11.52 45.06
CA ARG A 682 -23.46 -12.10 45.68
C ARG A 682 -24.55 -12.52 44.68
N ASN A 683 -24.65 -11.84 43.54
CA ASN A 683 -25.69 -12.10 42.56
C ASN A 683 -25.20 -11.93 41.12
N TRP A 684 -24.69 -13.01 40.53
CA TRP A 684 -24.28 -13.05 39.12
C TRP A 684 -25.42 -12.75 38.14
N ASP A 685 -26.66 -13.01 38.53
CA ASP A 685 -27.82 -12.66 37.70
C ASP A 685 -28.07 -11.14 37.70
N ALA A 686 -27.51 -10.37 38.63
CA ALA A 686 -27.51 -8.92 38.59
C ALA A 686 -26.33 -8.33 37.80
N GLU A 687 -25.27 -9.10 37.53
CA GLU A 687 -24.04 -8.63 36.88
C GLU A 687 -24.17 -8.57 35.34
N GLY A 688 -24.96 -7.61 34.88
CA GLY A 688 -25.11 -7.34 33.46
C GLY A 688 -26.03 -6.18 33.19
N SER A 689 -25.84 -5.54 32.05
CA SER A 689 -26.72 -4.48 31.59
C SER A 689 -26.71 -4.36 30.08
N CYS A 690 -27.80 -3.84 29.54
CA CYS A 690 -27.97 -3.51 28.15
C CYS A 690 -28.23 -2.00 28.00
N PHE A 691 -27.77 -1.42 26.91
CA PHE A 691 -28.14 -0.07 26.51
C PHE A 691 -28.64 -0.06 25.06
N VAL A 692 -29.40 0.98 24.72
CA VAL A 692 -29.87 1.20 23.34
C VAL A 692 -28.89 2.09 22.60
N GLY A 693 -28.39 1.61 21.46
CA GLY A 693 -27.61 2.43 20.53
C GLY A 693 -28.54 3.25 19.66
N LYS A 694 -28.33 4.57 19.63
CA LYS A 694 -29.08 5.49 18.78
C LYS A 694 -28.18 6.18 17.76
N PHE A 695 -28.78 6.54 16.63
CA PHE A 695 -28.19 7.40 15.62
C PHE A 695 -29.21 8.47 15.24
N CYS A 696 -28.90 9.73 15.54
CA CYS A 696 -29.85 10.85 15.41
C CYS A 696 -31.19 10.55 16.11
N SER A 697 -31.13 10.01 17.33
CA SER A 697 -32.27 9.55 18.14
C SER A 697 -33.05 8.34 17.61
N PHE A 698 -32.71 7.78 16.44
CA PHE A 698 -33.27 6.51 15.95
C PHE A 698 -32.54 5.33 16.56
N ALA A 699 -33.27 4.34 17.09
CA ALA A 699 -32.66 3.11 17.59
C ALA A 699 -32.08 2.29 16.43
N ILE A 700 -30.78 2.01 16.49
CA ILE A 700 -30.03 1.25 15.47
C ILE A 700 -29.66 -0.16 15.94
N GLY A 701 -29.66 -0.38 17.25
CA GLY A 701 -29.33 -1.66 17.85
C GLY A 701 -29.33 -1.57 19.36
N TYR A 702 -29.00 -2.69 19.99
CA TYR A 702 -28.73 -2.71 21.42
C TYR A 702 -27.51 -3.56 21.72
N THR A 703 -26.81 -3.18 22.77
CA THR A 703 -25.60 -3.85 23.23
C THR A 703 -25.85 -4.34 24.64
N CYS A 704 -25.56 -5.59 24.90
CA CYS A 704 -25.63 -6.20 26.22
C CYS A 704 -24.26 -6.70 26.64
N VAL A 705 -23.91 -6.39 27.88
CA VAL A 705 -22.73 -6.93 28.54
C VAL A 705 -23.19 -7.67 29.77
N TRP A 706 -22.71 -8.91 29.95
CA TRP A 706 -22.95 -9.64 31.19
C TRP A 706 -21.75 -10.50 31.56
N LEU A 707 -21.60 -10.71 32.85
CA LEU A 707 -20.55 -11.55 33.40
C LEU A 707 -21.14 -12.87 33.90
N VAL A 708 -20.37 -13.93 33.75
CA VAL A 708 -20.72 -15.28 34.24
C VAL A 708 -19.53 -15.79 35.06
N PRO A 709 -19.74 -16.47 36.20
CA PRO A 709 -18.64 -17.00 36.99
C PRO A 709 -17.86 -18.06 36.21
N GLY A 710 -16.54 -18.07 36.40
CA GLY A 710 -15.64 -19.06 35.82
C GLY A 710 -15.32 -18.85 34.34
N ASN A 711 -14.58 -19.81 33.77
CA ASN A 711 -14.16 -19.80 32.37
C ASN A 711 -15.14 -20.59 31.49
N THR A 712 -16.13 -19.89 30.95
CA THR A 712 -17.13 -20.48 30.06
C THR A 712 -16.63 -20.63 28.62
N ILE A 713 -15.49 -20.01 28.26
CA ILE A 713 -14.86 -20.16 26.94
C ILE A 713 -14.14 -21.50 26.87
N SER A 714 -13.36 -21.85 27.90
CA SER A 714 -12.68 -23.13 27.97
C SER A 714 -13.64 -24.28 28.36
N GLY A 715 -14.86 -23.96 28.81
CA GLY A 715 -15.78 -24.97 29.32
C GLY A 715 -15.42 -25.43 30.73
N ALA A 716 -14.47 -24.76 31.40
CA ALA A 716 -14.06 -25.04 32.76
C ALA A 716 -14.69 -24.00 33.71
N GLY A 717 -15.99 -24.19 33.97
CA GLY A 717 -16.84 -23.25 34.70
C GLY A 717 -16.59 -23.13 36.21
N ASN A 718 -15.61 -23.86 36.77
CA ASN A 718 -15.38 -23.94 38.22
C ASN A 718 -14.22 -23.05 38.71
N ALA A 719 -13.55 -22.31 37.83
CA ALA A 719 -12.45 -21.42 38.23
C ALA A 719 -12.98 -20.24 39.05
N SER A 720 -12.50 -20.10 40.29
CA SER A 720 -12.99 -19.09 41.26
C SER A 720 -12.33 -17.72 41.14
N ASP A 721 -11.23 -17.63 40.39
CA ASP A 721 -10.39 -16.44 40.19
C ASP A 721 -10.68 -15.69 38.87
N VAL A 722 -11.56 -16.24 38.03
CA VAL A 722 -11.90 -15.66 36.73
C VAL A 722 -13.41 -15.54 36.53
N ALA A 723 -13.79 -14.55 35.73
CA ALA A 723 -15.14 -14.39 35.21
C ALA A 723 -15.10 -14.32 33.69
N THR A 724 -16.14 -14.82 33.01
CA THR A 724 -16.27 -14.62 31.56
C THR A 724 -17.12 -13.38 31.30
N LEU A 725 -16.53 -12.40 30.63
CA LEU A 725 -17.24 -11.29 30.02
C LEU A 725 -17.88 -11.76 28.72
N ASN A 726 -19.18 -11.56 28.58
CA ASN A 726 -19.90 -11.75 27.34
C ASN A 726 -20.38 -10.41 26.84
N PHE A 727 -20.08 -10.12 25.59
CA PHE A 727 -20.53 -8.94 24.86
C PHE A 727 -21.41 -9.42 23.72
N ALA A 728 -22.63 -8.89 23.63
CA ALA A 728 -23.51 -9.13 22.51
C ALA A 728 -23.96 -7.81 21.91
N TYR A 729 -23.75 -7.66 20.60
CA TYR A 729 -24.34 -6.58 19.82
C TYR A 729 -25.40 -7.15 18.90
N THR A 730 -26.61 -6.60 18.98
CA THR A 730 -27.74 -6.98 18.13
C THR A 730 -28.19 -5.77 17.32
N GLU A 731 -28.24 -5.93 15.99
CA GLU A 731 -28.78 -4.91 15.10
C GLU A 731 -30.32 -4.90 15.14
N THR A 732 -30.93 -3.71 15.17
CA THR A 732 -32.39 -3.58 15.07
C THR A 732 -32.76 -3.17 13.66
N ARG A 733 -33.36 -4.11 12.91
CA ARG A 733 -33.76 -3.89 11.51
C ARG A 733 -35.25 -3.63 11.42
N ASN A 734 -35.61 -2.44 10.95
CA ASN A 734 -36.98 -2.11 10.54
C ASN A 734 -37.16 -2.47 9.05
N ALA A 735 -38.20 -3.23 8.73
CA ALA A 735 -38.51 -3.66 7.37
C ALA A 735 -38.61 -2.46 6.39
N SER A 736 -39.33 -1.41 6.79
CA SER A 736 -39.49 -0.21 5.96
C SER A 736 -38.16 0.49 5.70
N TRP A 737 -37.27 0.51 6.69
CA TRP A 737 -35.94 1.13 6.57
C TRP A 737 -35.04 0.35 5.61
N VAL A 738 -34.99 -0.98 5.73
CA VAL A 738 -34.15 -1.83 4.88
C VAL A 738 -34.63 -1.78 3.41
N TRP A 739 -35.94 -1.79 3.18
CA TRP A 739 -36.49 -1.60 1.83
C TRP A 739 -36.19 -0.20 1.27
N ALA A 740 -36.36 0.85 2.08
CA ALA A 740 -35.99 2.21 1.67
C ALA A 740 -34.52 2.31 1.29
N MET A 741 -33.60 1.71 2.07
CA MET A 741 -32.17 1.63 1.78
C MET A 741 -31.88 0.88 0.48
N PHE A 742 -32.58 -0.22 0.21
CA PHE A 742 -32.42 -0.96 -1.04
C PHE A 742 -32.87 -0.16 -2.26
N PHE A 743 -34.04 0.47 -2.22
CA PHE A 743 -34.50 1.34 -3.30
C PHE A 743 -33.58 2.56 -3.46
N TYR A 744 -33.06 3.10 -2.36
CA TYR A 744 -32.07 4.16 -2.36
C TYR A 744 -30.78 3.72 -3.08
N ARG A 745 -30.26 2.53 -2.78
CA ARG A 745 -29.06 1.95 -3.44
C ARG A 745 -29.29 1.64 -4.91
N LEU A 746 -30.48 1.17 -5.28
CA LEU A 746 -30.84 0.94 -6.68
C LEU A 746 -30.96 2.26 -7.45
N ALA A 747 -31.59 3.27 -6.84
CA ALA A 747 -31.72 4.61 -7.40
C ALA A 747 -30.36 5.30 -7.57
N THR A 748 -29.47 5.22 -6.57
CA THR A 748 -28.11 5.78 -6.64
C THR A 748 -27.25 5.04 -7.67
N THR A 749 -27.31 3.71 -7.74
CA THR A 749 -26.65 2.91 -8.78
C THR A 749 -27.13 3.31 -10.18
N THR A 750 -28.45 3.45 -10.35
CA THR A 750 -29.05 3.92 -11.60
C THR A 750 -28.64 5.36 -11.93
N ALA A 751 -28.59 6.23 -10.93
CA ALA A 751 -28.13 7.61 -11.10
C ALA A 751 -26.67 7.67 -11.55
N VAL A 752 -25.78 6.84 -10.98
CA VAL A 752 -24.38 6.71 -11.42
C VAL A 752 -24.31 6.26 -12.89
N TRP A 753 -25.09 5.24 -13.28
CA TRP A 753 -25.16 4.79 -14.67
C TRP A 753 -25.63 5.89 -15.62
N LEU A 754 -26.74 6.55 -15.29
CA LEU A 754 -27.29 7.65 -16.09
C LEU A 754 -26.32 8.82 -16.18
N ARG A 755 -25.60 9.14 -15.09
CA ARG A 755 -24.61 10.22 -15.06
C ARG A 755 -23.39 9.87 -15.89
N MET A 756 -22.83 8.66 -15.76
CA MET A 756 -21.72 8.20 -16.61
C MET A 756 -22.11 8.16 -18.08
N TRP A 757 -23.32 7.69 -18.41
CA TRP A 757 -23.82 7.69 -19.78
C TRP A 757 -23.94 9.11 -20.34
N ARG A 758 -24.69 9.98 -19.67
CA ARG A 758 -24.99 11.35 -20.13
C ARG A 758 -23.75 12.24 -20.17
N CYS A 759 -22.82 12.07 -19.24
CA CYS A 759 -21.68 12.98 -19.07
C CYS A 759 -20.38 12.46 -19.70
N TYR A 760 -20.32 11.19 -20.11
CA TYR A 760 -19.08 10.60 -20.63
C TYR A 760 -19.30 9.68 -21.84
N TYR A 761 -19.95 8.54 -21.67
CA TYR A 761 -20.01 7.51 -22.71
C TYR A 761 -20.78 7.96 -23.95
N ARG A 762 -21.87 8.72 -23.78
CA ARG A 762 -22.58 9.34 -24.91
C ARG A 762 -21.63 10.20 -25.75
N HIS A 763 -20.79 11.00 -25.11
CA HIS A 763 -19.83 11.86 -25.81
C HIS A 763 -18.70 11.08 -26.49
N CYS A 764 -18.33 9.91 -25.96
CA CYS A 764 -17.38 9.01 -26.62
C CYS A 764 -17.99 8.38 -27.88
N VAL A 765 -19.27 8.01 -27.83
CA VAL A 765 -20.03 7.52 -29.00
C VAL A 765 -20.22 8.64 -30.03
N ASP A 766 -20.62 9.84 -29.61
CA ASP A 766 -20.75 10.99 -30.51
C ASP A 766 -19.42 11.31 -31.22
N LEU A 767 -18.29 11.22 -30.50
CA LEU A 767 -16.95 11.38 -31.06
C LEU A 767 -16.63 10.30 -32.10
N GLU A 768 -16.95 9.04 -31.80
CA GLU A 768 -16.74 7.92 -32.72
C GLU A 768 -17.53 8.12 -34.02
N HIS A 769 -18.83 8.43 -33.92
CA HIS A 769 -19.69 8.67 -35.08
C HIS A 769 -19.18 9.85 -35.93
N ARG A 770 -18.73 10.93 -35.28
CA ARG A 770 -18.20 12.10 -35.99
C ARG A 770 -16.90 11.79 -36.71
N VAL A 771 -15.95 11.10 -36.06
CA VAL A 771 -14.67 10.73 -36.68
C VAL A 771 -14.87 9.72 -37.83
N GLN A 772 -15.83 8.79 -37.71
CA GLN A 772 -16.20 7.88 -38.79
C GLN A 772 -16.80 8.61 -40.00
N ARG A 773 -17.59 9.66 -39.79
CA ARG A 773 -18.28 10.40 -40.85
C ARG A 773 -17.39 11.44 -41.54
N GLU A 774 -16.60 12.18 -40.78
CA GLU A 774 -15.89 13.38 -41.25
C GLU A 774 -14.36 13.27 -41.15
N GLY A 775 -13.84 12.32 -40.37
CA GLY A 775 -12.43 12.26 -40.02
C GLY A 775 -12.08 13.19 -38.85
N HIS A 776 -10.79 13.43 -38.64
CA HIS A 776 -10.29 14.22 -37.51
C HIS A 776 -10.04 15.70 -37.86
N ARG A 777 -9.88 16.04 -39.14
CA ARG A 777 -9.58 17.40 -39.66
C ARG A 777 -10.57 17.83 -40.73
N ARG A 778 -10.82 19.15 -40.83
CA ARG A 778 -11.67 19.72 -41.89
C ARG A 778 -11.12 19.50 -43.29
N SER A 779 -9.81 19.63 -43.42
CA SER A 779 -9.08 19.35 -44.65
C SER A 779 -8.19 18.15 -44.41
N MET A 780 -8.61 17.01 -44.94
CA MET A 780 -7.90 15.75 -44.86
C MET A 780 -6.79 15.71 -45.91
N GLN A 781 -5.60 15.28 -45.51
CA GLN A 781 -4.50 15.06 -46.44
C GLN A 781 -4.76 13.79 -47.26
N ARG A 782 -4.20 13.71 -48.47
CA ARG A 782 -4.34 12.53 -49.35
C ARG A 782 -3.78 11.28 -48.67
N GLY A 783 -4.59 10.22 -48.57
CA GLY A 783 -4.20 8.91 -48.03
C GLY A 783 -5.38 8.14 -47.45
N ALA A 784 -5.19 6.84 -47.22
CA ALA A 784 -6.19 5.97 -46.60
C ALA A 784 -6.14 6.11 -45.07
N TRP A 785 -7.05 6.89 -44.50
CA TRP A 785 -7.08 7.16 -43.07
C TRP A 785 -7.88 6.12 -42.28
N SER A 786 -7.36 5.71 -41.13
CA SER A 786 -8.01 4.83 -40.16
C SER A 786 -7.72 5.30 -38.74
N TYR A 787 -8.61 4.97 -37.79
CA TYR A 787 -8.56 5.52 -36.44
C TYR A 787 -8.61 4.42 -35.38
N GLU A 788 -7.94 4.66 -34.26
CA GLU A 788 -8.10 3.88 -33.04
C GLU A 788 -8.45 4.81 -31.86
N LEU A 789 -9.58 4.55 -31.22
CA LEU A 789 -10.05 5.34 -30.07
C LEU A 789 -9.74 4.60 -28.77
N ILE A 790 -8.96 5.26 -27.91
CA ILE A 790 -8.69 4.84 -26.53
C ILE A 790 -9.56 5.69 -25.61
N VAL A 791 -10.58 5.06 -25.03
CA VAL A 791 -11.48 5.69 -24.06
C VAL A 791 -10.77 5.78 -22.71
N GLY A 792 -10.94 6.91 -22.02
CA GLY A 792 -10.42 7.15 -20.68
C GLY A 792 -11.27 6.52 -19.56
N ASP A 793 -10.88 6.81 -18.32
CA ASP A 793 -11.55 6.37 -17.10
C ASP A 793 -12.57 7.43 -16.63
N PRO A 794 -13.88 7.14 -16.65
CA PRO A 794 -14.91 8.08 -16.21
C PRO A 794 -14.96 8.30 -14.70
N THR A 795 -14.19 7.55 -13.90
CA THR A 795 -14.25 7.55 -12.43
C THR A 795 -14.35 8.95 -11.84
N ALA A 796 -13.44 9.85 -12.24
CA ALA A 796 -13.38 11.20 -11.69
C ALA A 796 -14.67 12.00 -11.91
N ILE A 797 -15.42 11.77 -12.99
CA ILE A 797 -16.68 12.47 -13.27
C ILE A 797 -17.73 12.18 -12.19
N VAL A 798 -17.76 10.95 -11.69
CA VAL A 798 -18.68 10.54 -10.62
C VAL A 798 -18.21 11.02 -9.26
N LEU A 799 -16.90 10.90 -8.99
CA LEU A 799 -16.31 11.36 -7.72
C LEU A 799 -16.46 12.88 -7.52
N LEU A 800 -16.55 13.63 -8.62
CA LEU A 800 -16.69 15.08 -8.65
C LEU A 800 -18.13 15.58 -8.56
N ASP A 801 -19.12 14.70 -8.70
CA ASP A 801 -20.52 15.10 -8.60
C ASP A 801 -20.89 15.21 -7.10
N PRO A 802 -21.15 16.43 -6.58
CA PRO A 802 -21.43 16.61 -5.16
C PRO A 802 -22.71 15.90 -4.73
N TRP A 803 -23.67 15.67 -5.63
CA TRP A 803 -24.89 14.93 -5.32
C TRP A 803 -24.61 13.44 -5.17
N ILE A 804 -23.79 12.88 -6.04
CA ILE A 804 -23.41 11.47 -5.95
C ILE A 804 -22.54 11.25 -4.71
N ALA A 805 -21.50 12.07 -4.52
CA ALA A 805 -20.64 11.97 -3.33
C ALA A 805 -21.45 12.12 -2.03
N SER A 806 -22.43 13.04 -1.98
CA SER A 806 -23.35 13.18 -0.84
C SER A 806 -24.24 11.96 -0.69
N ALA A 807 -24.72 11.37 -1.78
CA ALA A 807 -25.54 10.17 -1.71
C ALA A 807 -24.76 8.96 -1.17
N PHE A 808 -23.50 8.78 -1.57
CA PHE A 808 -22.62 7.75 -1.01
C PHE A 808 -22.25 8.02 0.46
N PHE A 809 -21.98 9.28 0.81
CA PHE A 809 -21.77 9.69 2.21
C PHE A 809 -23.00 9.34 3.06
N LEU A 810 -24.20 9.68 2.58
CA LEU A 810 -25.46 9.36 3.25
C LEU A 810 -25.69 7.86 3.33
N ASP A 811 -25.47 7.09 2.26
CA ASP A 811 -25.58 5.62 2.27
C ASP A 811 -24.76 4.98 3.41
N ILE A 812 -23.54 5.44 3.64
CA ILE A 812 -22.69 4.92 4.73
C ILE A 812 -23.23 5.35 6.10
N TRP A 813 -23.69 6.59 6.23
CA TRP A 813 -24.27 7.10 7.48
C TRP A 813 -25.58 6.40 7.85
N LEU A 814 -26.43 6.13 6.87
CA LEU A 814 -27.67 5.38 7.04
C LEU A 814 -27.41 3.89 7.37
N SER A 815 -26.20 3.40 7.09
CA SER A 815 -25.69 2.07 7.46
C SER A 815 -24.76 2.08 8.67
N CYS A 816 -24.92 3.03 9.59
CA CYS A 816 -24.03 3.16 10.76
C CYS A 816 -23.96 1.92 11.66
N SER A 817 -25.05 1.12 11.76
CA SER A 817 -25.07 -0.16 12.48
C SER A 817 -24.05 -1.15 11.91
N ASN A 818 -24.07 -1.33 10.60
CA ASN A 818 -23.15 -2.22 9.89
C ASN A 818 -21.72 -1.68 9.86
N LEU A 819 -21.56 -0.35 9.84
CA LEU A 819 -20.25 0.27 10.07
C LEU A 819 -19.71 -0.08 11.46
N ALA A 820 -20.55 -0.03 12.51
CA ALA A 820 -20.16 -0.42 13.87
C ALA A 820 -19.80 -1.91 13.96
N ILE A 821 -20.55 -2.80 13.28
CA ILE A 821 -20.22 -4.22 13.18
C ILE A 821 -18.86 -4.43 12.51
N ALA A 822 -18.60 -3.76 11.38
CA ALA A 822 -17.32 -3.88 10.68
C ALA A 822 -16.15 -3.37 11.54
N VAL A 823 -16.36 -2.28 12.28
CA VAL A 823 -15.41 -1.75 13.26
C VAL A 823 -15.14 -2.78 14.37
N LEU A 824 -16.20 -3.37 14.94
CA LEU A 824 -16.09 -4.41 15.95
C LEU A 824 -15.28 -5.60 15.42
N GLN A 825 -15.65 -6.15 14.26
CA GLN A 825 -14.99 -7.32 13.67
C GLN A 825 -13.49 -7.11 13.43
N VAL A 826 -13.08 -5.92 12.94
CA VAL A 826 -11.65 -5.58 12.76
C VAL A 826 -10.90 -5.51 14.09
N THR A 827 -11.55 -5.17 15.20
CA THR A 827 -10.90 -5.18 16.52
C THR A 827 -10.75 -6.59 17.12
N GLN A 828 -11.52 -7.58 16.67
CA GLN A 828 -11.58 -8.91 17.32
C GLN A 828 -10.59 -9.95 16.75
N ASN A 829 -10.02 -9.76 15.56
CA ASN A 829 -8.91 -10.56 15.00
C ASN A 829 -9.06 -12.11 15.03
N VAL A 830 -10.28 -12.67 15.05
CA VAL A 830 -10.47 -14.14 15.23
C VAL A 830 -10.49 -14.92 13.91
N ASP A 831 -11.04 -14.36 12.83
CA ASP A 831 -11.17 -15.03 11.53
C ASP A 831 -10.73 -14.11 10.38
N PHE A 832 -9.82 -14.59 9.53
CA PHE A 832 -9.33 -13.87 8.36
C PHE A 832 -10.45 -13.55 7.38
N ARG A 833 -11.37 -14.50 7.14
CA ARG A 833 -12.48 -14.29 6.21
C ARG A 833 -13.34 -13.13 6.69
N THR A 834 -13.78 -13.18 7.95
CA THR A 834 -14.57 -12.12 8.58
C THR A 834 -13.82 -10.78 8.53
N THR A 835 -12.57 -10.74 8.98
CA THR A 835 -11.75 -9.51 8.99
C THR A 835 -11.57 -8.91 7.60
N ALA A 836 -11.33 -9.74 6.57
CA ALA A 836 -11.18 -9.27 5.18
C ALA A 836 -12.48 -8.68 4.63
N PHE A 837 -13.64 -9.29 4.94
CA PHE A 837 -14.94 -8.71 4.59
C PHE A 837 -15.18 -7.38 5.31
N SER A 838 -14.86 -7.27 6.59
CA SER A 838 -14.99 -6.03 7.37
C SER A 838 -14.06 -4.93 6.87
N MET A 839 -12.81 -5.25 6.51
CA MET A 839 -11.88 -4.29 5.89
C MET A 839 -12.38 -3.82 4.52
N THR A 840 -12.94 -4.73 3.72
CA THR A 840 -13.57 -4.39 2.43
C THR A 840 -14.77 -3.47 2.63
N TYR A 841 -15.58 -3.71 3.65
CA TYR A 841 -16.70 -2.84 4.01
C TYR A 841 -16.20 -1.45 4.44
N LEU A 842 -15.18 -1.37 5.30
CA LEU A 842 -14.57 -0.12 5.76
C LEU A 842 -13.92 0.68 4.62
N ALA A 843 -13.48 0.04 3.54
CA ALA A 843 -12.96 0.74 2.37
C ALA A 843 -13.99 1.72 1.75
N ARG A 844 -15.30 1.52 2.00
CA ARG A 844 -16.36 2.48 1.61
C ARG A 844 -16.17 3.85 2.25
N ALA A 845 -15.49 3.95 3.40
CA ALA A 845 -15.20 5.23 4.06
C ALA A 845 -14.37 6.19 3.20
N VAL A 846 -13.77 5.74 2.09
CA VAL A 846 -13.17 6.61 1.07
C VAL A 846 -14.15 7.68 0.55
N TRP A 847 -15.45 7.41 0.56
CA TRP A 847 -16.45 8.39 0.12
C TRP A 847 -16.53 9.61 1.05
N PHE A 848 -16.14 9.49 2.32
CA PHE A 848 -15.99 10.65 3.20
C PHE A 848 -14.93 11.59 2.66
N ALA A 849 -13.77 11.06 2.25
CA ALA A 849 -12.71 11.83 1.62
C ALA A 849 -13.19 12.52 0.33
N TYR A 850 -13.88 11.82 -0.56
CA TYR A 850 -14.41 12.42 -1.80
C TYR A 850 -15.46 13.50 -1.54
N TRP A 851 -16.36 13.27 -0.59
CA TRP A 851 -17.35 14.26 -0.17
C TRP A 851 -16.71 15.52 0.39
N GLY A 852 -15.71 15.37 1.27
CA GLY A 852 -14.90 16.49 1.79
C GLY A 852 -14.18 17.26 0.68
N LEU A 853 -13.62 16.56 -0.32
CA LEU A 853 -12.99 17.18 -1.49
C LEU A 853 -14.00 17.95 -2.35
N CYS A 854 -15.25 17.50 -2.46
CA CYS A 854 -16.33 18.23 -3.14
C CYS A 854 -16.73 19.51 -2.39
N ILE A 855 -16.85 19.45 -1.06
CA ILE A 855 -17.14 20.63 -0.23
C ILE A 855 -16.03 21.66 -0.35
N VAL A 856 -14.78 21.24 -0.17
CA VAL A 856 -13.63 22.13 -0.28
C VAL A 856 -13.51 22.71 -1.69
N SER A 857 -13.78 21.91 -2.74
CA SER A 857 -13.87 22.41 -4.11
C SER A 857 -14.87 23.55 -4.27
N TYR A 858 -16.09 23.38 -3.75
CA TYR A 858 -17.12 24.41 -3.77
C TYR A 858 -16.65 25.70 -3.09
N PHE A 859 -16.06 25.59 -1.90
CA PHE A 859 -15.56 26.74 -1.15
C PHE A 859 -14.37 27.44 -1.81
N LEU A 860 -13.40 26.68 -2.33
CA LEU A 860 -12.28 27.22 -3.09
C LEU A 860 -12.76 28.01 -4.30
N LYS A 861 -13.79 27.51 -4.99
CA LYS A 861 -14.47 28.19 -6.10
C LYS A 861 -15.28 29.40 -5.67
N ARG A 862 -15.94 29.35 -4.52
CA ARG A 862 -16.75 30.44 -3.98
C ARG A 862 -15.91 31.65 -3.58
N TRP A 863 -14.68 31.43 -3.12
CA TRP A 863 -13.74 32.45 -2.63
C TRP A 863 -12.55 32.72 -3.55
N HIS A 864 -12.49 32.10 -4.74
CA HIS A 864 -11.40 32.26 -5.72
C HIS A 864 -10.01 31.94 -5.14
N LYS A 865 -9.94 30.88 -4.33
CA LYS A 865 -8.72 30.40 -3.65
C LYS A 865 -8.21 29.08 -4.24
N GLU A 866 -8.55 28.76 -5.48
CA GLU A 866 -8.21 27.49 -6.16
C GLU A 866 -6.69 27.24 -6.22
N HIS A 867 -5.88 28.30 -6.20
CA HIS A 867 -4.42 28.24 -6.15
C HIS A 867 -3.86 27.70 -4.83
N LEU A 868 -4.62 27.76 -3.73
CA LEU A 868 -4.22 27.26 -2.41
C LEU A 868 -4.31 25.74 -2.28
N PHE A 869 -4.85 25.04 -3.29
CA PHE A 869 -5.10 23.60 -3.21
C PHE A 869 -4.49 22.84 -4.38
N ALA A 870 -3.78 21.76 -4.08
CA ALA A 870 -3.24 20.81 -5.03
C ALA A 870 -4.25 19.71 -5.31
N GLU A 871 -4.54 19.47 -6.59
CA GLU A 871 -5.30 18.30 -7.01
C GLU A 871 -4.70 17.00 -6.45
N VAL A 872 -5.58 16.17 -5.91
CA VAL A 872 -5.24 14.85 -5.36
C VAL A 872 -5.59 13.76 -6.38
N ASP A 873 -4.78 12.71 -6.46
CA ASP A 873 -5.09 11.52 -7.28
C ASP A 873 -6.12 10.64 -6.54
N PRO A 874 -7.31 10.40 -7.10
CA PRO A 874 -8.34 9.58 -6.47
C PRO A 874 -7.87 8.16 -6.11
N THR A 875 -7.01 7.56 -6.92
CA THR A 875 -6.52 6.20 -6.68
C THR A 875 -5.63 6.19 -5.43
N LEU A 876 -4.79 7.21 -5.25
CA LEU A 876 -3.96 7.34 -4.06
C LEU A 876 -4.79 7.59 -2.80
N VAL A 877 -5.85 8.41 -2.90
CA VAL A 877 -6.79 8.61 -1.78
C VAL A 877 -7.46 7.30 -1.38
N ALA A 878 -7.94 6.51 -2.35
CA ALA A 878 -8.56 5.22 -2.09
C ALA A 878 -7.61 4.25 -1.38
N VAL A 879 -6.37 4.14 -1.85
CA VAL A 879 -5.35 3.29 -1.21
C VAL A 879 -5.01 3.80 0.20
N ALA A 880 -4.83 5.10 0.36
CA ALA A 880 -4.51 5.69 1.66
C ALA A 880 -5.61 5.46 2.69
N VAL A 881 -6.89 5.68 2.31
CA VAL A 881 -8.03 5.47 3.22
C VAL A 881 -8.26 3.99 3.51
N ALA A 882 -8.06 3.09 2.55
CA ALA A 882 -8.18 1.65 2.76
C ALA A 882 -7.19 1.10 3.79
N VAL A 883 -5.98 1.71 3.88
CA VAL A 883 -4.98 1.36 4.89
C VAL A 883 -5.25 2.11 6.21
N TYR A 884 -5.57 3.40 6.13
CA TYR A 884 -5.74 4.26 7.29
C TYR A 884 -6.99 3.91 8.12
N GLY A 885 -8.10 3.53 7.47
CA GLY A 885 -9.37 3.19 8.14
C GLY A 885 -9.26 2.04 9.14
N PRO A 886 -8.73 0.87 8.76
CA PRO A 886 -8.48 -0.24 9.68
C PRO A 886 -7.48 0.10 10.79
N LEU A 887 -6.40 0.83 10.47
CA LEU A 887 -5.41 1.25 11.46
C LEU A 887 -6.02 2.18 12.52
N LEU A 888 -6.76 3.20 12.08
CA LEU A 888 -7.48 4.13 12.96
C LEU A 888 -8.47 3.37 13.85
N THR A 889 -9.25 2.48 13.25
CA THR A 889 -10.23 1.65 13.95
C THR A 889 -9.60 0.81 15.05
N TRP A 890 -8.47 0.16 14.73
CA TRP A 890 -7.71 -0.63 15.68
C TRP A 890 -7.15 0.23 16.83
N THR A 891 -6.58 1.41 16.52
CA THR A 891 -6.07 2.32 17.55
C THR A 891 -7.17 2.87 18.47
N ASN A 892 -8.40 3.05 17.97
CA ASN A 892 -9.52 3.53 18.77
C ASN A 892 -9.89 2.56 19.91
N GLY A 893 -9.73 1.24 19.72
CA GLY A 893 -10.02 0.23 20.75
C GLY A 893 -8.85 -0.10 21.69
N ASN A 894 -7.62 0.28 21.32
CA ASN A 894 -6.40 -0.13 22.02
C ASN A 894 -5.62 1.02 22.65
N VAL A 895 -6.01 2.27 22.40
CA VAL A 895 -5.43 3.47 23.00
C VAL A 895 -6.44 4.13 23.92
N ALA A 896 -6.14 4.17 25.23
CA ALA A 896 -7.06 4.66 26.26
C ALA A 896 -7.63 6.05 25.97
N MET A 897 -6.78 6.99 25.51
CA MET A 897 -7.21 8.35 25.18
C MET A 897 -8.25 8.37 24.05
N LEU A 898 -8.05 7.58 22.99
CA LEU A 898 -8.96 7.53 21.86
C LEU A 898 -10.26 6.80 22.23
N ALA A 899 -10.17 5.69 22.96
CA ALA A 899 -11.36 4.97 23.44
C ALA A 899 -12.23 5.86 24.34
N ARG A 900 -11.63 6.59 25.28
CA ARG A 900 -12.33 7.55 26.15
C ARG A 900 -12.91 8.73 25.38
N LEU A 901 -12.20 9.23 24.37
CA LEU A 901 -12.72 10.27 23.48
C LEU A 901 -14.01 9.79 22.82
N TYR A 902 -14.00 8.61 22.19
CA TYR A 902 -15.20 8.07 21.53
C TYR A 902 -16.36 7.81 22.49
N GLN A 903 -16.11 7.23 23.68
CA GLN A 903 -17.14 7.07 24.71
C GLN A 903 -17.74 8.42 25.15
N SER A 904 -16.90 9.45 25.27
CA SER A 904 -17.36 10.81 25.60
C SER A 904 -18.20 11.41 24.47
N LEU A 905 -17.79 11.22 23.21
CA LEU A 905 -18.53 11.68 22.04
C LEU A 905 -19.89 10.98 21.95
N PHE A 906 -19.97 9.69 22.29
CA PHE A 906 -21.22 8.93 22.30
C PHE A 906 -22.20 9.35 23.41
N ASN A 907 -21.70 9.87 24.53
CA ASN A 907 -22.54 10.39 25.61
C ASN A 907 -22.87 11.89 25.47
N CYS A 908 -22.18 12.62 24.59
CA CYS A 908 -22.25 14.08 24.50
C CYS A 908 -23.66 14.63 24.22
N LEU A 909 -24.46 13.93 23.41
CA LEU A 909 -25.84 14.34 23.09
C LEU A 909 -26.90 13.61 23.92
N VAL A 910 -26.47 12.72 24.84
CA VAL A 910 -27.37 11.98 25.71
C VAL A 910 -27.63 12.83 26.97
N PRO A 911 -28.90 13.11 27.30
CA PRO A 911 -29.23 13.82 28.53
C PRO A 911 -28.64 13.12 29.76
N PRO A 912 -28.12 13.86 30.76
CA PRO A 912 -27.47 13.27 31.94
C PRO A 912 -28.29 12.17 32.64
N VAL A 913 -29.61 12.33 32.68
CA VAL A 913 -30.55 11.36 33.30
C VAL A 913 -30.56 10.01 32.57
N ARG A 914 -30.24 9.97 31.28
CA ARG A 914 -30.23 8.75 30.44
C ARG A 914 -28.83 8.25 30.12
N GLN A 915 -27.79 8.88 30.66
CA GLN A 915 -26.42 8.42 30.48
C GLN A 915 -26.25 7.06 31.16
N GLY A 916 -25.82 6.05 30.38
CA GLY A 916 -25.78 4.66 30.83
C GLY A 916 -26.95 3.79 30.34
N GLU A 917 -28.06 4.41 29.93
CA GLU A 917 -29.22 3.73 29.33
C GLU A 917 -29.15 3.74 27.79
N GLU A 918 -28.59 4.81 27.23
CA GLU A 918 -28.54 5.08 25.81
C GLU A 918 -27.18 5.67 25.42
N VAL A 919 -26.77 5.44 24.17
CA VAL A 919 -25.62 6.11 23.54
C VAL A 919 -26.02 6.68 22.19
N GLU A 920 -25.42 7.79 21.78
CA GLU A 920 -25.74 8.50 20.54
C GLU A 920 -24.51 8.56 19.61
N ALA A 921 -24.55 7.80 18.51
CA ALA A 921 -23.40 7.58 17.64
C ALA A 921 -23.12 8.72 16.64
N VAL A 922 -24.01 9.71 16.51
CA VAL A 922 -23.87 10.77 15.50
C VAL A 922 -22.59 11.60 15.67
N VAL A 923 -22.23 12.03 16.88
CA VAL A 923 -21.04 12.87 17.10
C VAL A 923 -19.75 12.07 16.85
N GLY A 924 -19.71 10.81 17.31
CA GLY A 924 -18.59 9.91 17.01
C GLY A 924 -18.42 9.69 15.50
N SER A 925 -19.55 9.56 14.77
CA SER A 925 -19.55 9.44 13.30
C SER A 925 -19.08 10.72 12.60
N ILE A 926 -19.43 11.91 13.12
CA ILE A 926 -18.90 13.20 12.63
C ILE A 926 -17.38 13.21 12.78
N VAL A 927 -16.86 12.92 13.97
CA VAL A 927 -15.42 12.93 14.23
C VAL A 927 -14.70 11.91 13.35
N TYR A 928 -15.22 10.69 13.23
CA TYR A 928 -14.66 9.66 12.35
C TYR A 928 -14.62 10.13 10.89
N THR A 929 -15.69 10.76 10.40
CA THR A 929 -15.76 11.36 9.06
C THR A 929 -14.70 12.46 8.91
N CYS A 930 -14.62 13.39 9.86
CA CYS A 930 -13.67 14.51 9.83
C CYS A 930 -12.22 14.03 9.80
N ILE A 931 -11.89 12.99 10.58
CA ILE A 931 -10.56 12.39 10.60
C ILE A 931 -10.19 11.84 9.21
N ILE A 932 -11.08 11.08 8.56
CA ILE A 932 -10.83 10.54 7.21
C ILE A 932 -10.76 11.64 6.15
N VAL A 933 -11.63 12.66 6.25
CA VAL A 933 -11.62 13.84 5.37
C VAL A 933 -10.33 14.62 5.51
N SER A 934 -9.75 14.70 6.71
CA SER A 934 -8.57 15.52 6.96
C SER A 934 -7.35 15.08 6.13
N LEU A 935 -7.19 13.77 5.86
CA LEU A 935 -6.03 13.21 5.17
C LEU A 935 -5.80 13.79 3.75
N PRO A 936 -6.76 13.70 2.80
CA PRO A 936 -6.58 14.30 1.48
C PRO A 936 -6.57 15.84 1.53
N LEU A 937 -7.22 16.47 2.51
CA LEU A 937 -7.21 17.93 2.66
C LEU A 937 -5.85 18.44 3.12
N PHE A 938 -5.23 17.81 4.12
CA PHE A 938 -3.89 18.15 4.58
C PHE A 938 -2.88 18.06 3.43
N TYR A 939 -2.91 16.96 2.66
CA TYR A 939 -2.09 16.85 1.46
C TYR A 939 -2.40 17.97 0.45
N GLY A 940 -3.68 18.21 0.16
CA GLY A 940 -4.11 19.20 -0.81
C GLY A 940 -3.71 20.64 -0.46
N PHE A 941 -3.74 21.03 0.81
CA PHE A 941 -3.30 22.35 1.27
C PHE A 941 -1.78 22.45 1.49
N ALA A 942 -1.11 21.37 1.92
CA ALA A 942 0.34 21.39 2.13
C ALA A 942 1.12 21.34 0.83
N ALA A 943 0.68 20.54 -0.16
CA ALA A 943 1.43 20.33 -1.39
C ALA A 943 1.71 21.61 -2.20
N PRO A 944 0.80 22.59 -2.33
CA PRO A 944 1.07 23.88 -2.99
C PRO A 944 2.21 24.68 -2.35
N HIS A 945 2.33 24.66 -1.03
CA HIS A 945 3.43 25.34 -0.33
C HIS A 945 4.79 24.66 -0.55
N HIS A 946 4.78 23.38 -0.91
CA HIS A 946 5.97 22.60 -1.26
C HIS A 946 6.17 22.46 -2.77
N ARG A 947 5.25 22.96 -3.60
CA ARG A 947 5.36 22.93 -5.07
C ARG A 947 6.39 23.98 -5.50
N ARG A 948 7.43 23.52 -6.18
CA ARG A 948 8.37 24.38 -6.91
C ARG A 948 7.80 24.74 -8.27
N ASP A 949 8.17 25.91 -8.78
CA ASP A 949 7.88 26.35 -10.15
C ASP A 949 8.20 25.23 -11.15
N PRO A 950 7.18 24.72 -11.86
CA PRO A 950 7.37 23.59 -12.76
C PRO A 950 7.94 24.08 -14.08
N ALA A 951 9.11 23.56 -14.43
CA ALA A 951 9.56 23.55 -15.81
C ALA A 951 8.61 22.74 -16.69
N ALA A 952 8.50 23.16 -17.97
CA ALA A 952 7.63 22.68 -19.05
C ALA A 952 7.00 21.30 -18.80
N ILE A 953 5.77 21.29 -18.28
CA ILE A 953 4.96 20.08 -18.15
C ILE A 953 4.33 19.77 -19.51
N GLU A 954 4.50 18.55 -19.99
CA GLU A 954 3.90 18.08 -21.25
C GLU A 954 2.47 17.57 -21.00
N TYR A 955 1.53 18.50 -21.04
CA TYR A 955 0.12 18.23 -20.80
C TYR A 955 -0.52 17.32 -21.86
N HIS A 956 0.10 17.17 -23.03
CA HIS A 956 -0.37 16.31 -24.12
C HIS A 956 -0.01 14.82 -23.91
N SER A 957 0.94 14.53 -23.02
CA SER A 957 1.49 13.18 -22.79
C SER A 957 0.54 12.28 -22.02
N PHE A 958 0.46 11.00 -22.38
CA PHE A 958 -0.33 10.02 -21.63
C PHE A 958 0.19 9.74 -20.21
N ASN A 959 1.43 10.17 -19.92
CA ASN A 959 1.99 10.12 -18.57
C ASN A 959 1.50 11.25 -17.69
N TYR A 960 0.92 12.28 -18.28
CA TYR A 960 0.17 13.30 -17.56
C TYR A 960 -1.26 12.80 -17.29
N ASN A 961 -1.36 11.67 -16.56
CA ASN A 961 -2.61 11.04 -16.13
C ASN A 961 -2.54 10.61 -14.66
N ASN A 962 -3.62 10.08 -14.10
CA ASN A 962 -3.62 9.49 -12.73
C ASN A 962 -2.88 8.14 -12.72
N LEU A 963 -2.40 7.69 -11.56
CA LEU A 963 -1.52 6.51 -11.40
C LEU A 963 -2.08 5.25 -12.09
N LYS A 964 -3.37 4.95 -11.86
CA LYS A 964 -4.09 3.83 -12.48
C LYS A 964 -4.03 3.89 -14.01
N ASN A 965 -4.33 5.05 -14.59
CA ASN A 965 -4.32 5.23 -16.05
C ASN A 965 -2.91 5.30 -16.61
N ARG A 966 -1.92 5.79 -15.87
CA ARG A 966 -0.51 5.65 -16.26
C ARG A 966 -0.12 4.20 -16.36
N LEU A 967 -0.50 3.36 -15.40
CA LEU A 967 -0.21 1.93 -15.41
C LEU A 967 -0.91 1.25 -16.60
N ALA A 968 -2.21 1.49 -16.77
CA ALA A 968 -3.01 0.92 -17.86
C ALA A 968 -2.60 1.41 -19.26
N LEU A 969 -2.24 2.68 -19.43
CA LEU A 969 -1.82 3.24 -20.72
C LEU A 969 -0.35 2.98 -21.03
N ARG A 970 0.53 2.82 -20.01
CA ARG A 970 1.87 2.24 -20.22
C ARG A 970 1.78 0.82 -20.76
N MET A 971 0.71 0.11 -20.42
CA MET A 971 0.42 -1.18 -21.02
C MET A 971 -0.04 -1.09 -22.49
N LEU A 972 -0.31 0.10 -23.01
CA LEU A 972 -0.80 0.36 -24.38
C LEU A 972 0.19 1.14 -25.26
N ALA A 973 1.30 1.62 -24.70
CA ALA A 973 2.21 2.52 -25.36
C ALA A 973 3.12 1.82 -26.39
N LYS A 974 2.66 1.75 -27.65
CA LYS A 974 3.45 1.34 -28.83
C LYS A 974 3.75 2.50 -29.82
N TYR A 975 3.42 3.75 -29.51
CA TYR A 975 2.92 4.70 -30.53
C TYR A 975 3.55 6.09 -30.51
N ASP A 976 4.73 6.27 -31.12
CA ASP A 976 5.59 7.26 -30.48
C ASP A 976 6.72 7.74 -31.42
N ALA A 977 6.31 8.39 -32.50
CA ALA A 977 7.13 9.26 -33.34
C ALA A 977 6.15 10.09 -34.19
N VAL A 978 5.17 10.68 -33.53
CA VAL A 978 3.88 11.05 -34.11
C VAL A 978 3.51 12.43 -33.61
N LYS A 979 2.97 13.29 -34.48
CA LYS A 979 2.56 14.65 -34.08
C LYS A 979 1.48 14.54 -33.00
N VAL A 980 1.74 15.09 -31.81
CA VAL A 980 0.78 15.08 -30.70
C VAL A 980 0.11 16.44 -30.60
N TYR A 981 -1.22 16.42 -30.59
CA TYR A 981 -2.06 17.59 -30.40
C TYR A 981 -2.88 17.41 -29.11
N GLY A 982 -3.17 18.53 -28.44
CA GLY A 982 -4.03 18.59 -27.27
C GLY A 982 -3.30 18.73 -25.94
N GLY A 983 -4.03 18.70 -24.83
CA GLY A 983 -3.49 19.01 -23.49
C GLY A 983 -3.44 20.51 -23.17
N ASN A 984 -3.89 21.38 -24.09
CA ASN A 984 -3.91 22.83 -23.86
C ASN A 984 -4.87 23.20 -22.73
N VAL A 985 -5.95 22.42 -22.56
CA VAL A 985 -6.88 22.52 -21.43
C VAL A 985 -6.14 22.45 -20.09
N HIS A 986 -5.29 21.42 -19.90
CA HIS A 986 -4.54 21.23 -18.66
C HIS A 986 -3.42 22.26 -18.50
N ALA A 987 -2.82 22.71 -19.61
CA ALA A 987 -1.83 23.78 -19.60
C ALA A 987 -2.44 25.11 -19.12
N ALA A 988 -3.61 25.47 -19.65
CA ALA A 988 -4.36 26.65 -19.25
C ALA A 988 -4.80 26.58 -17.79
N VAL A 989 -5.35 25.44 -17.36
CA VAL A 989 -5.74 25.17 -15.98
C VAL A 989 -4.57 25.25 -14.99
N HIS A 990 -3.38 24.85 -15.42
CA HIS A 990 -2.19 24.97 -14.59
C HIS A 990 -1.69 26.42 -14.51
N ALA A 991 -1.74 27.16 -15.62
CA ALA A 991 -1.36 28.57 -15.65
C ALA A 991 -2.34 29.46 -14.88
N ASP A 992 -3.63 29.18 -14.97
CA ASP A 992 -4.69 29.84 -14.22
C ASP A 992 -5.59 28.79 -13.52
N PRO A 993 -5.34 28.50 -12.22
CA PRO A 993 -6.13 27.55 -11.44
C PRO A 993 -7.62 27.86 -11.38
N ARG A 994 -8.04 29.10 -11.65
CA ARG A 994 -9.45 29.49 -11.68
C ARG A 994 -10.21 28.81 -12.82
N LEU A 995 -9.53 28.42 -13.90
CA LEU A 995 -10.12 27.70 -15.02
C LEU A 995 -10.51 26.25 -14.68
N LYS A 996 -10.06 25.69 -13.56
CA LYS A 996 -10.44 24.33 -13.15
C LYS A 996 -11.93 24.24 -12.91
N SER A 997 -12.66 23.30 -13.49
CA SER A 997 -14.05 23.07 -13.05
C SER A 997 -14.13 22.48 -11.63
N CYS A 998 -13.12 21.70 -11.22
CA CYS A 998 -12.91 21.28 -9.84
C CYS A 998 -11.43 21.38 -9.42
N PRO A 999 -11.08 22.18 -8.40
CA PRO A 999 -9.69 22.33 -7.95
C PRO A 999 -9.12 21.16 -7.13
N THR A 1000 -9.96 20.26 -6.59
CA THR A 1000 -9.51 19.26 -5.60
C THR A 1000 -9.14 17.90 -6.19
N VAL A 1001 -9.68 17.53 -7.36
CA VAL A 1001 -9.45 16.23 -8.00
C VAL A 1001 -9.07 16.39 -9.47
N SER A 1002 -8.07 15.63 -9.91
CA SER A 1002 -7.60 15.61 -11.30
C SER A 1002 -8.57 14.88 -12.24
N LEU A 1003 -9.04 15.61 -13.26
CA LEU A 1003 -9.87 15.09 -14.36
C LEU A 1003 -9.08 14.45 -15.51
N CYS A 1004 -7.75 14.44 -15.44
CA CYS A 1004 -6.87 13.95 -16.53
C CYS A 1004 -7.24 12.54 -17.00
N ALA A 1005 -7.66 11.69 -16.06
CA ALA A 1005 -8.03 10.30 -16.33
C ALA A 1005 -9.20 10.13 -17.31
N THR A 1006 -10.05 11.15 -17.45
CA THR A 1006 -11.24 11.10 -18.31
C THR A 1006 -10.93 11.33 -19.78
N ASP A 1007 -9.72 11.82 -20.10
CA ASP A 1007 -9.36 12.18 -21.47
C ASP A 1007 -9.35 10.96 -22.41
N CYS A 1008 -9.85 11.18 -23.62
CA CYS A 1008 -9.78 10.19 -24.69
C CYS A 1008 -8.53 10.43 -25.54
N PHE A 1009 -7.91 9.36 -26.03
CA PHE A 1009 -6.82 9.46 -27.00
C PHE A 1009 -7.28 8.92 -28.35
N LEU A 1010 -7.21 9.76 -29.37
CA LEU A 1010 -7.49 9.37 -30.75
C LEU A 1010 -6.15 9.18 -31.48
N LEU A 1011 -5.93 7.97 -31.98
CA LEU A 1011 -4.77 7.59 -32.78
C LEU A 1011 -5.17 7.62 -34.26
N CYS A 1012 -4.49 8.44 -35.06
CA CYS A 1012 -4.80 8.66 -36.47
C CYS A 1012 -3.75 8.01 -37.36
N TYR A 1013 -4.15 6.98 -38.11
CA TYR A 1013 -3.28 6.25 -39.03
C TYR A 1013 -3.54 6.66 -40.47
N CYS A 1014 -2.50 6.93 -41.24
CA CYS A 1014 -2.57 7.11 -42.69
C CYS A 1014 -1.79 5.97 -43.36
N ASN A 1015 -2.43 5.26 -44.30
CA ASN A 1015 -1.84 4.12 -45.01
C ASN A 1015 -1.24 3.05 -44.05
N GLY A 1016 -1.90 2.81 -42.92
CA GLY A 1016 -1.47 1.84 -41.89
C GLY A 1016 -0.34 2.32 -40.98
N ARG A 1017 0.18 3.55 -41.14
CA ARG A 1017 1.19 4.16 -40.25
C ARG A 1017 0.55 5.20 -39.36
N LEU A 1018 0.90 5.22 -38.07
CA LEU A 1018 0.40 6.22 -37.13
C LEU A 1018 1.07 7.57 -37.43
N GLU A 1019 0.28 8.59 -37.79
CA GLU A 1019 0.78 9.92 -38.20
C GLU A 1019 0.48 10.99 -37.14
N GLU A 1020 -0.70 10.93 -36.51
CA GLU A 1020 -1.13 11.91 -35.50
C GLU A 1020 -1.75 11.26 -34.26
N LYS A 1021 -1.62 11.95 -33.12
CA LYS A 1021 -2.25 11.59 -31.86
C LYS A 1021 -2.91 12.81 -31.25
N LEU A 1022 -4.19 12.69 -30.91
CA LEU A 1022 -4.96 13.75 -30.28
C LEU A 1022 -5.32 13.33 -28.86
N ARG A 1023 -4.96 14.17 -27.87
CA ARG A 1023 -5.50 14.09 -26.50
C ARG A 1023 -6.74 14.97 -26.42
N LEU A 1024 -7.89 14.36 -26.21
CA LEU A 1024 -9.18 15.03 -26.19
C LEU A 1024 -9.69 15.10 -24.76
N SER A 1025 -9.78 16.32 -24.23
CA SER A 1025 -10.37 16.62 -22.93
C SER A 1025 -11.79 17.11 -23.08
N LEU A 1026 -12.67 16.79 -22.12
CA LEU A 1026 -14.01 17.38 -22.12
C LEU A 1026 -13.92 18.87 -21.79
N VAL A 1027 -14.64 19.70 -22.55
CA VAL A 1027 -14.77 21.16 -22.30
C VAL A 1027 -15.28 21.42 -20.88
N ARG A 1028 -16.08 20.51 -20.33
CA ARG A 1028 -16.58 20.56 -18.93
C ARG A 1028 -15.47 20.54 -17.87
N THR A 1029 -14.24 20.21 -18.23
CA THR A 1029 -13.06 20.35 -17.36
C THR A 1029 -12.70 21.81 -17.10
N LEU A 1030 -13.13 22.72 -17.99
CA LEU A 1030 -12.95 24.16 -17.88
C LEU A 1030 -14.18 24.82 -17.24
N ASP A 1031 -13.94 25.76 -16.33
CA ASP A 1031 -14.96 26.69 -15.85
C ASP A 1031 -15.06 27.89 -16.81
N VAL A 1032 -15.85 27.70 -17.87
CA VAL A 1032 -16.03 28.69 -18.95
C VAL A 1032 -16.99 29.82 -18.54
N GLN A 1033 -17.73 29.68 -17.43
CA GLN A 1033 -18.76 30.64 -17.04
C GLN A 1033 -18.22 31.85 -16.29
N ARG A 1034 -17.08 31.72 -15.62
CA ARG A 1034 -16.53 32.75 -14.71
C ARG A 1034 -15.32 33.51 -15.25
N ILE A 1035 -14.70 33.01 -16.32
CA ILE A 1035 -13.57 33.67 -17.00
C ILE A 1035 -13.93 33.82 -18.47
N THR A 1036 -13.69 35.02 -19.02
CA THR A 1036 -13.97 35.34 -20.41
C THR A 1036 -13.00 34.61 -21.34
N ILE A 1037 -13.26 33.33 -21.60
CA ILE A 1037 -12.69 32.64 -22.76
C ILE A 1037 -13.45 33.18 -23.98
N THR A 1038 -12.77 33.95 -24.83
CA THR A 1038 -13.40 34.55 -26.01
C THR A 1038 -13.40 33.55 -27.15
N ASP A 1039 -14.50 33.47 -27.90
CA ASP A 1039 -14.52 32.65 -29.12
C ASP A 1039 -13.60 33.29 -30.17
N ALA A 1040 -12.71 32.48 -30.74
CA ALA A 1040 -11.81 32.96 -31.78
C ALA A 1040 -12.59 33.26 -33.08
N LYS A 1041 -12.16 34.31 -33.80
CA LYS A 1041 -12.74 34.63 -35.13
C LYS A 1041 -12.49 33.52 -36.15
N GLU A 1042 -11.35 32.84 -36.03
CA GLU A 1042 -10.99 31.71 -36.87
C GLU A 1042 -11.56 30.40 -36.30
N PRO A 1043 -12.18 29.57 -37.15
CA PRO A 1043 -12.77 28.33 -36.70
C PRO A 1043 -11.70 27.23 -36.57
N SER A 1044 -11.94 26.23 -35.71
CA SER A 1044 -10.96 25.17 -35.40
C SER A 1044 -10.54 24.38 -36.64
N ARG A 1045 -9.25 24.00 -36.72
CA ARG A 1045 -8.71 23.14 -37.79
C ARG A 1045 -9.24 21.70 -37.69
N PHE A 1046 -9.67 21.31 -36.50
CA PHE A 1046 -10.20 19.99 -36.17
C PHE A 1046 -11.73 20.04 -36.08
N HIS A 1047 -12.37 18.87 -36.08
CA HIS A 1047 -13.80 18.73 -35.77
C HIS A 1047 -14.10 18.81 -34.25
N MET A 1048 -13.10 19.22 -33.47
CA MET A 1048 -13.09 19.42 -32.02
C MET A 1048 -12.67 20.86 -31.68
N ASN A 1049 -12.92 21.32 -30.46
CA ASN A 1049 -12.47 22.65 -30.05
C ASN A 1049 -10.94 22.67 -29.88
N GLU A 1050 -10.33 23.82 -30.13
CA GLU A 1050 -8.90 24.05 -29.91
C GLU A 1050 -8.73 25.26 -28.99
N LEU A 1051 -8.13 25.05 -27.81
CA LEU A 1051 -7.86 26.14 -26.87
C LEU A 1051 -6.50 26.76 -27.18
N ARG A 1052 -6.47 28.06 -27.51
CA ARG A 1052 -5.24 28.82 -27.71
C ARG A 1052 -4.83 29.56 -26.42
N LEU A 1053 -3.59 29.34 -26.02
CA LEU A 1053 -2.96 30.05 -24.91
C LEU A 1053 -2.68 31.50 -25.32
N PRO A 1054 -2.83 32.49 -24.41
CA PRO A 1054 -2.55 33.89 -24.72
C PRO A 1054 -1.09 34.05 -25.16
N ARG A 1055 -0.87 34.75 -26.30
CA ARG A 1055 0.48 35.11 -26.75
C ARG A 1055 1.12 36.02 -25.69
N GLN A 1056 2.22 35.60 -25.07
CA GLN A 1056 3.08 36.49 -24.31
C GLN A 1056 3.54 37.61 -25.25
N ARG A 1057 3.15 38.87 -24.97
CA ARG A 1057 3.72 40.01 -25.67
C ARG A 1057 5.20 40.12 -25.28
N VAL A 1058 6.07 40.04 -26.27
CA VAL A 1058 7.41 40.66 -26.20
C VAL A 1058 7.15 42.13 -25.88
N LEU A 1059 7.70 42.64 -24.77
CA LEU A 1059 7.68 44.06 -24.47
C LEU A 1059 8.42 44.77 -25.60
N VAL A 1060 7.68 45.43 -26.49
CA VAL A 1060 8.22 46.54 -27.28
C VAL A 1060 8.10 47.75 -26.37
N GLU A 1061 9.22 48.37 -26.05
CA GLU A 1061 9.32 49.59 -25.26
C GLU A 1061 8.38 50.68 -25.80
N GLY A 1062 7.73 51.39 -24.87
CA GLY A 1062 7.16 52.71 -25.13
C GLY A 1062 5.72 52.73 -25.65
N THR A 1063 4.74 52.53 -24.76
CA THR A 1063 3.53 53.38 -24.66
C THR A 1063 2.64 52.87 -23.52
N LEU A 1064 2.46 53.69 -22.47
CA LEU A 1064 1.52 53.44 -21.39
C LEU A 1064 0.08 53.59 -21.89
N GLY A 1065 -0.56 52.47 -22.18
CA GLY A 1065 -2.02 52.35 -22.22
C GLY A 1065 -2.48 51.31 -21.21
N PRO A 1066 -3.71 51.40 -20.65
CA PRO A 1066 -4.22 50.44 -19.68
C PRO A 1066 -4.24 49.04 -20.31
N SER A 1067 -3.40 48.17 -19.75
CA SER A 1067 -3.20 46.78 -20.18
C SER A 1067 -4.50 45.97 -20.06
N LYS A 1068 -5.22 45.77 -21.18
CA LYS A 1068 -6.26 44.74 -21.27
C LYS A 1068 -5.61 43.36 -21.11
N ALA A 1069 -6.00 42.62 -20.07
CA ALA A 1069 -5.57 41.24 -19.85
C ALA A 1069 -5.81 40.39 -21.10
N THR A 1070 -4.78 39.69 -21.58
CA THR A 1070 -4.86 38.77 -22.71
C THR A 1070 -5.77 37.58 -22.37
N ALA A 1071 -6.94 37.52 -22.99
CA ALA A 1071 -7.93 36.46 -22.80
C ALA A 1071 -7.51 35.16 -23.50
N TYR A 1072 -7.90 34.01 -22.95
CA TYR A 1072 -7.81 32.71 -23.64
C TYR A 1072 -8.79 32.68 -24.81
N GLU A 1073 -8.40 32.11 -25.95
CA GLU A 1073 -9.25 32.03 -27.13
C GLU A 1073 -9.67 30.57 -27.43
N LEU A 1074 -10.97 30.32 -27.58
CA LEU A 1074 -11.50 29.01 -27.94
C LEU A 1074 -11.88 28.98 -29.42
N GLN A 1075 -11.17 28.20 -30.24
CA GLN A 1075 -11.56 27.98 -31.63
C GLN A 1075 -12.60 26.87 -31.69
N ARG A 1076 -13.81 27.18 -32.15
CA ARG A 1076 -14.89 26.18 -32.25
C ARG A 1076 -14.95 25.51 -33.61
N PRO A 1077 -15.30 24.21 -33.68
CA PRO A 1077 -15.67 23.55 -34.91
C PRO A 1077 -16.99 24.14 -35.49
N THR A 1078 -17.24 23.96 -36.79
CA THR A 1078 -18.48 24.39 -37.46
C THR A 1078 -19.71 23.72 -36.87
N GLU A 1079 -19.61 22.43 -36.58
CA GLU A 1079 -20.57 21.74 -35.74
C GLU A 1079 -20.06 21.68 -34.29
N PRO A 1080 -20.87 22.06 -33.29
CA PRO A 1080 -20.44 22.08 -31.88
C PRO A 1080 -19.92 20.71 -31.43
N SER A 1081 -18.83 20.73 -30.66
CA SER A 1081 -18.21 19.56 -30.05
C SER A 1081 -18.02 19.80 -28.56
N VAL A 1082 -18.13 18.76 -27.74
CA VAL A 1082 -17.85 18.81 -26.30
C VAL A 1082 -16.39 18.46 -25.98
N TRP A 1083 -15.60 18.08 -26.99
CA TRP A 1083 -14.20 17.71 -26.86
C TRP A 1083 -13.31 18.89 -27.23
N CYS A 1084 -12.20 19.05 -26.52
CA CYS A 1084 -11.21 20.10 -26.71
C CYS A 1084 -9.79 19.53 -26.69
N LEU A 1085 -8.95 20.08 -27.57
CA LEU A 1085 -7.51 19.89 -27.59
C LEU A 1085 -6.84 20.85 -26.59
#